data_AF-A0A534RCX4-F1
#
_entry.id   AF-A0A534RCX4-F1
#
_cell.length_a   1.000
_cell.length_b   1.000
_cell.length_c   1.000
_cell.angle_alpha   90.00
_cell.angle_beta   90.00
_cell.angle_gamma   90.00
#
_symmetry.space_group_name_H-M   'P 1'
#
loop_
_entity.id
_entity.type
_entity.pdbx_description
1 polymer ?
#
loop_
_entity_poly.entity_id
_entity_poly.type
_entity_poly.pdbx_seq_one_letter_code
_entity_poly.pdbx_strand_id
1 'polypeptide(L)'
;MSRWLLVLLLLLLALAPARDAAAVCTASEVMAGCGGSCTATCTATACTISRTVSVTPPVAGGVCTFDFGTREVTLGQPGANGSFIGGSNAFEIRAGKLTILSTGRLSAAGTGGTNPTPGGMITLTLGSGGLDVRAVPTASSNPVDVSGAGGGTLIIQSDGDVSLGRLVSASAKTTSTSAGKIMITAGRRVANAVVASGSIKLFGINPREGLRAEASSSSSGKAGGTISLTAIGGSIDIENTVSVFGGTFSGGSLDLTADNDVILGVPPAGALLSADGFGDAGSGGTISVLAGGKVSGNAGLTGAITAAGHSALLAGDFGGSGGTISVEAQTGPVTLGPGGNGKIAADGGPDGCGGAISISTDTAPAEITIGVPVSVTGVGLDGGGGSVCLDGQGPASFTQGIDASGGGSGGGSLDLEALGTLSTAGAVRADGSGGGGCISFCAGGLAINGAVSVVGSPNAPGGGVMAIADGVVALSGSGLVDASSTGDNSGGCVDLEGGGDLTIAPTAVIDADGGAVTGNAGGLICLVSGTPDLPGDLIVNGKVHAKGSSPTVSALASLEGCTIHFGPTGTLDTSGDRLARNTLRARRALVVDPGAQIKTTDGGDPRSRNRVTLPIGATVPAAGFSPPLAPPSPICVGGTGAGQPCRVDGDCGGGTCGAPGDVQLLPFCTAVGQLACLTPCPVCGNQLIEFPETCDTGGHPDACCNATCRTPFCNDLDACTTDACSVAAGGCTHTRIEGCTTT
;
A
#
# COMPACT_ATOMS: atom_id res chain seq x y z
N MET A 1 -58.28 74.41 16.09
CA MET A 1 -57.55 73.52 15.15
C MET A 1 -56.18 73.22 15.75
N SER A 2 -55.94 72.38 16.76
CA SER A 2 -56.49 71.10 17.20
C SER A 2 -56.45 70.00 16.13
N ARG A 3 -55.68 68.94 16.44
CA ARG A 3 -55.59 67.58 15.86
C ARG A 3 -54.45 67.19 14.90
N TRP A 4 -53.73 68.10 14.23
CA TRP A 4 -52.69 67.67 13.27
C TRP A 4 -51.24 67.66 13.78
N LEU A 5 -50.91 68.40 14.85
CA LEU A 5 -49.53 68.43 15.37
C LEU A 5 -49.20 67.28 16.34
N LEU A 6 -50.20 66.70 17.02
CA LEU A 6 -49.96 65.60 17.95
C LEU A 6 -49.80 64.24 17.24
N VAL A 7 -50.39 64.07 16.06
CA VAL A 7 -50.26 62.81 15.28
C VAL A 7 -48.90 62.72 14.60
N LEU A 8 -48.31 63.85 14.18
CA LEU A 8 -46.96 63.85 13.61
C LEU A 8 -45.88 63.59 14.68
N LEU A 9 -46.05 64.12 15.89
CA LEU A 9 -45.08 63.90 16.99
C LEU A 9 -45.16 62.48 17.57
N LEU A 10 -46.34 61.82 17.52
CA LEU A 10 -46.51 60.42 17.93
C LEU A 10 -46.11 59.40 16.85
N LEU A 11 -46.11 59.76 15.55
CA LEU A 11 -45.58 58.89 14.48
C LEU A 11 -44.04 58.93 14.37
N LEU A 12 -43.40 60.02 14.81
CA LEU A 12 -41.93 60.15 14.84
C LEU A 12 -41.28 59.44 16.04
N LEU A 13 -42.07 58.99 17.03
CA LEU A 13 -41.61 58.20 18.19
C LEU A 13 -41.79 56.68 18.03
N ALA A 14 -42.34 56.21 16.89
CA ALA A 14 -42.53 54.79 16.60
C ALA A 14 -41.59 54.22 15.53
N LEU A 15 -40.64 55.02 15.04
CA LEU A 15 -39.46 54.49 14.35
C LEU A 15 -38.36 54.30 15.39
N ALA A 16 -38.48 53.21 16.16
CA ALA A 16 -37.28 52.63 16.74
C ALA A 16 -36.32 52.40 15.56
N PRO A 17 -35.08 52.93 15.58
CA PRO A 17 -34.09 52.42 14.67
C PRO A 17 -34.08 50.90 14.88
N ALA A 18 -34.22 50.13 13.80
CA ALA A 18 -33.86 48.72 13.85
C ALA A 18 -32.43 48.71 14.41
N ARG A 19 -32.29 48.38 15.69
CA ARG A 19 -30.98 48.43 16.36
C ARG A 19 -30.11 47.45 15.62
N ASP A 20 -29.02 47.94 15.06
CA ASP A 20 -27.93 47.11 14.56
C ASP A 20 -27.67 46.02 15.60
N ALA A 21 -27.59 44.77 15.14
CA ALA A 21 -27.34 43.62 15.99
C ALA A 21 -26.13 43.92 16.87
N ALA A 22 -26.35 44.11 18.17
CA ALA A 22 -25.29 44.48 19.10
C ALA A 22 -24.15 43.48 18.97
N ALA A 23 -22.97 43.96 18.59
CA ALA A 23 -21.73 43.21 18.58
C ALA A 23 -21.47 42.62 19.97
N VAL A 24 -21.22 41.31 20.05
CA VAL A 24 -21.02 40.59 21.31
C VAL A 24 -19.67 39.90 21.32
N CYS A 25 -19.04 39.82 22.49
CA CYS A 25 -17.71 39.22 22.60
C CYS A 25 -17.50 38.31 23.84
N THR A 26 -18.50 38.19 24.71
CA THR A 26 -18.46 37.32 25.89
C THR A 26 -19.74 36.48 26.04
N ALA A 27 -19.63 35.33 26.70
CA ALA A 27 -20.80 34.49 27.01
C ALA A 27 -21.79 35.19 27.96
N SER A 28 -21.30 36.06 28.85
CA SER A 28 -22.15 36.79 29.80
C SER A 28 -23.15 37.71 29.10
N GLU A 29 -22.72 38.38 28.04
CA GLU A 29 -23.57 39.23 27.20
C GLU A 29 -24.61 38.39 26.43
N VAL A 30 -24.21 37.21 25.95
CA VAL A 30 -25.13 36.27 25.29
C VAL A 30 -26.21 35.78 26.26
N MET A 31 -25.82 35.37 27.47
CA MET A 31 -26.74 34.93 28.51
C MET A 31 -27.66 36.05 29.01
N ALA A 32 -27.21 37.30 28.96
CA ALA A 32 -28.03 38.48 29.25
C ALA A 32 -28.96 38.89 28.10
N GLY A 33 -28.97 38.14 26.99
CA GLY A 33 -29.82 38.40 25.82
C GLY A 33 -29.32 39.51 24.89
N CYS A 34 -28.05 39.91 24.98
CA CYS A 34 -27.40 40.86 24.07
C CYS A 34 -28.18 42.18 23.88
N GLY A 35 -28.86 42.68 24.91
CA GLY A 35 -29.72 43.88 24.79
C GLY A 35 -30.94 43.68 23.87
N GLY A 36 -31.41 42.43 23.72
CA GLY A 36 -32.54 42.02 22.89
C GLY A 36 -32.16 41.52 21.49
N SER A 37 -30.90 41.64 21.07
CA SER A 37 -30.44 41.21 19.74
C SER A 37 -30.27 39.70 19.61
N CYS A 38 -30.07 39.00 20.73
CA CYS A 38 -30.02 37.55 20.80
C CYS A 38 -31.02 37.02 21.85
N THR A 39 -31.30 35.73 21.82
CA THR A 39 -32.13 35.08 22.83
C THR A 39 -31.44 33.79 23.25
N ALA A 40 -31.15 33.69 24.54
CA ALA A 40 -30.49 32.57 25.16
C ALA A 40 -31.33 32.15 26.38
N THR A 41 -31.61 30.86 26.50
CA THR A 41 -32.25 30.28 27.70
C THR A 41 -31.22 29.41 28.40
N CYS A 42 -30.67 29.91 29.50
CA CYS A 42 -29.55 29.26 30.17
C CYS A 42 -29.89 28.98 31.63
N THR A 43 -29.56 27.76 32.05
CA THR A 43 -29.67 27.24 33.40
C THR A 43 -28.27 27.04 33.97
N ALA A 44 -28.17 26.41 35.15
CA ALA A 44 -26.88 26.03 35.71
C ALA A 44 -26.12 25.03 34.83
N THR A 45 -26.81 24.17 34.07
CA THR A 45 -26.23 23.04 33.34
C THR A 45 -26.38 23.10 31.83
N ALA A 46 -27.33 23.88 31.30
CA ALA A 46 -27.60 23.93 29.86
C ALA A 46 -27.85 25.36 29.40
N CYS A 47 -27.60 25.65 28.11
CA CYS A 47 -27.81 26.96 27.51
C CYS A 47 -28.25 26.79 26.06
N THR A 48 -29.48 27.17 25.73
CA THR A 48 -30.00 27.10 24.37
C THR A 48 -29.99 28.49 23.74
N ILE A 49 -29.28 28.63 22.62
CA ILE A 49 -29.24 29.86 21.82
C ILE A 49 -30.26 29.72 20.70
N SER A 50 -31.21 30.66 20.61
CA SER A 50 -32.33 30.60 19.67
C SER A 50 -32.31 31.72 18.62
N ARG A 51 -31.43 32.72 18.77
CA ARG A 51 -31.19 33.77 17.76
C ARG A 51 -29.71 33.91 17.45
N THR A 52 -29.42 34.53 16.31
CA THR A 52 -28.07 34.84 15.86
C THR A 52 -27.36 35.79 16.83
N VAL A 53 -26.13 35.42 17.19
CA VAL A 53 -25.13 36.24 17.89
C VAL A 53 -24.14 36.73 16.84
N SER A 54 -24.12 38.04 16.62
CA SER A 54 -23.12 38.70 15.77
C SER A 54 -21.84 38.91 16.58
N VAL A 55 -20.75 38.28 16.14
CA VAL A 55 -19.47 38.34 16.84
C VAL A 55 -18.62 39.46 16.24
N THR A 56 -18.17 40.39 17.07
CA THR A 56 -17.28 41.47 16.64
C THR A 56 -16.31 41.77 17.78
N PRO A 57 -15.01 41.48 17.58
CA PRO A 57 -13.99 41.79 18.57
C PRO A 57 -13.92 43.29 18.90
N PRO A 58 -13.57 43.68 20.15
CA PRO A 58 -13.51 45.09 20.56
C PRO A 58 -12.36 45.83 19.86
N VAL A 59 -11.36 45.08 19.40
CA VAL A 59 -10.20 45.56 18.66
C VAL A 59 -10.11 44.76 17.37
N ALA A 60 -9.88 45.43 16.24
CA ALA A 60 -9.70 44.77 14.95
C ALA A 60 -8.56 43.73 15.04
N GLY A 61 -8.83 42.51 14.58
CA GLY A 61 -7.91 41.38 14.69
C GLY A 61 -7.88 40.68 16.07
N GLY A 62 -8.68 41.15 17.03
CA GLY A 62 -8.85 40.47 18.33
C GLY A 62 -9.68 39.17 18.22
N VAL A 63 -9.75 38.44 19.34
CA VAL A 63 -10.53 37.20 19.47
C VAL A 63 -11.63 37.39 20.53
N CYS A 64 -12.86 36.97 20.23
CA CYS A 64 -13.92 36.89 21.23
C CYS A 64 -13.94 35.53 21.93
N THR A 65 -14.13 35.51 23.25
CA THR A 65 -14.18 34.25 24.01
C THR A 65 -15.53 34.11 24.69
N PHE A 66 -16.29 33.09 24.29
CA PHE A 66 -17.58 32.74 24.86
C PHE A 66 -17.43 31.54 25.78
N ASP A 67 -17.12 31.81 27.05
CA ASP A 67 -16.98 30.77 28.07
C ASP A 67 -18.31 30.51 28.81
N PHE A 68 -18.95 29.38 28.47
CA PHE A 68 -20.18 28.89 29.12
C PHE A 68 -19.90 27.96 30.32
N GLY A 69 -18.62 27.74 30.66
CA GLY A 69 -18.19 26.79 31.68
C GLY A 69 -18.53 25.35 31.30
N THR A 70 -19.01 24.57 32.27
CA THR A 70 -19.36 23.15 32.07
C THR A 70 -20.75 22.94 31.45
N ARG A 71 -21.41 24.01 30.97
CA ARG A 71 -22.78 23.91 30.44
C ARG A 71 -22.83 23.20 29.10
N GLU A 72 -23.94 22.53 28.84
CA GLU A 72 -24.28 22.03 27.51
C GLU A 72 -24.93 23.14 26.68
N VAL A 73 -24.27 23.54 25.60
CA VAL A 73 -24.74 24.60 24.71
C VAL A 73 -25.43 23.98 23.51
N THR A 74 -26.65 24.42 23.21
CA THR A 74 -27.39 24.01 22.00
C THR A 74 -27.63 25.21 21.10
N LEU A 75 -27.29 25.07 19.82
CA LEU A 75 -27.50 26.07 18.78
C LEU A 75 -28.66 25.67 17.88
N GLY A 76 -29.65 26.55 17.80
CA GLY A 76 -30.87 26.31 17.03
C GLY A 76 -31.90 25.49 17.80
N GLN A 77 -33.13 25.49 17.27
CA GLN A 77 -34.27 24.66 17.67
C GLN A 77 -35.37 24.84 16.61
N PRO A 78 -36.39 23.96 16.53
CA PRO A 78 -37.49 24.13 15.60
C PRO A 78 -38.11 25.54 15.69
N GLY A 79 -38.11 26.28 14.58
CA GLY A 79 -38.63 27.65 14.51
C GLY A 79 -37.69 28.77 14.99
N ALA A 80 -36.44 28.48 15.36
CA ALA A 80 -35.47 29.50 15.79
C ALA A 80 -34.04 29.24 15.25
N ASN A 81 -33.34 30.30 14.86
CA ASN A 81 -32.04 30.24 14.17
C ASN A 81 -30.89 30.65 15.10
N GLY A 82 -30.63 29.86 16.15
CA GLY A 82 -29.51 30.11 17.05
C GLY A 82 -28.17 29.94 16.36
N SER A 83 -27.36 30.99 16.27
CA SER A 83 -26.10 30.95 15.50
C SER A 83 -25.03 31.86 16.11
N PHE A 84 -23.76 31.58 15.84
CA PHE A 84 -22.66 32.54 16.03
C PHE A 84 -22.07 32.90 14.66
N ILE A 85 -22.12 34.18 14.30
CA ILE A 85 -21.66 34.69 13.00
C ILE A 85 -20.62 35.78 13.23
N GLY A 86 -19.36 35.47 12.95
CA GLY A 86 -18.23 36.38 13.13
C GLY A 86 -17.70 37.04 11.85
N GLY A 87 -18.18 36.65 10.66
CA GLY A 87 -17.54 37.08 9.41
C GLY A 87 -16.07 36.64 9.39
N SER A 88 -15.14 37.50 8.98
CA SER A 88 -13.69 37.17 9.01
C SER A 88 -13.03 37.23 10.39
N ASN A 89 -13.79 37.40 11.47
CA ASN A 89 -13.24 37.52 12.82
C ASN A 89 -12.96 36.16 13.48
N ALA A 90 -12.07 36.19 14.48
CA ALA A 90 -11.75 35.02 15.30
C ALA A 90 -12.64 34.96 16.55
N PHE A 91 -13.11 33.76 16.92
CA PHE A 91 -13.77 33.53 18.20
C PHE A 91 -13.60 32.12 18.75
N GLU A 92 -13.66 32.02 20.07
CA GLU A 92 -13.59 30.78 20.84
C GLU A 92 -14.91 30.53 21.58
N ILE A 93 -15.37 29.27 21.61
CA ILE A 93 -16.45 28.82 22.49
C ILE A 93 -15.89 27.77 23.44
N ARG A 94 -16.07 28.00 24.75
CA ARG A 94 -15.76 27.01 25.80
C ARG A 94 -17.06 26.50 26.42
N ALA A 95 -17.26 25.19 26.44
CA ALA A 95 -18.49 24.57 26.95
C ALA A 95 -18.25 23.14 27.44
N GLY A 96 -19.16 22.58 28.24
CA GLY A 96 -19.13 21.15 28.59
C GLY A 96 -19.51 20.25 27.40
N LYS A 97 -20.41 20.75 26.55
CA LYS A 97 -20.89 20.12 25.32
C LYS A 97 -21.36 21.20 24.35
N LEU A 98 -21.24 20.95 23.04
CA LEU A 98 -21.88 21.75 22.02
C LEU A 98 -22.74 20.87 21.10
N THR A 99 -23.99 21.27 20.88
CA THR A 99 -24.90 20.62 19.93
C THR A 99 -25.38 21.63 18.90
N ILE A 100 -25.22 21.32 17.62
CA ILE A 100 -25.73 22.13 16.51
C ILE A 100 -26.91 21.39 15.88
N LEU A 101 -28.11 21.95 16.07
CA LEU A 101 -29.34 21.42 15.48
C LEU A 101 -29.52 21.91 14.03
N SER A 102 -30.64 21.56 13.41
CA SER A 102 -30.89 21.80 11.98
C SER A 102 -30.76 23.25 11.53
N THR A 103 -31.23 24.19 12.34
CA THR A 103 -31.19 25.64 12.08
C THR A 103 -29.98 26.33 12.69
N GLY A 104 -29.14 25.60 13.42
CA GLY A 104 -27.97 26.14 14.09
C GLY A 104 -26.80 26.39 13.14
N ARG A 105 -26.00 27.42 13.41
CA ARG A 105 -24.78 27.71 12.63
C ARG A 105 -23.64 28.31 13.46
N LEU A 106 -22.42 27.88 13.17
CA LEU A 106 -21.17 28.53 13.52
C LEU A 106 -20.52 29.02 12.23
N SER A 107 -20.23 30.31 12.11
CA SER A 107 -19.61 30.83 10.91
C SER A 107 -18.63 31.95 11.18
N ALA A 108 -17.40 31.74 10.74
CA ALA A 108 -16.39 32.77 10.55
C ALA A 108 -16.07 32.88 9.05
N ALA A 109 -17.08 32.75 8.19
CA ALA A 109 -16.90 32.79 6.76
C ALA A 109 -16.57 34.21 6.25
N GLY A 110 -15.56 34.30 5.40
CA GLY A 110 -15.26 35.49 4.60
C GLY A 110 -16.03 35.52 3.27
N THR A 111 -15.76 36.54 2.46
CA THR A 111 -16.40 36.81 1.16
C THR A 111 -15.46 36.47 -0.01
N GLY A 112 -16.00 35.94 -1.11
CA GLY A 112 -15.25 35.67 -2.36
C GLY A 112 -15.55 36.62 -3.53
N GLY A 113 -16.35 37.67 -3.28
CA GLY A 113 -16.81 38.61 -4.32
C GLY A 113 -15.83 39.75 -4.61
N THR A 114 -16.35 40.89 -5.07
CA THR A 114 -15.56 42.07 -5.48
C THR A 114 -14.69 42.67 -4.38
N ASN A 115 -15.11 42.55 -3.11
CA ASN A 115 -14.31 42.85 -1.93
C ASN A 115 -14.07 41.55 -1.15
N PRO A 116 -13.05 40.77 -1.56
CA PRO A 116 -12.78 39.47 -0.96
C PRO A 116 -12.20 39.64 0.44
N THR A 117 -12.72 38.85 1.40
CA THR A 117 -12.22 38.81 2.77
C THR A 117 -11.87 37.36 3.14
N PRO A 118 -10.76 37.13 3.86
CA PRO A 118 -10.35 35.77 4.24
C PRO A 118 -11.34 35.15 5.22
N GLY A 119 -11.32 33.82 5.34
CA GLY A 119 -11.99 33.12 6.43
C GLY A 119 -11.37 33.48 7.77
N GLY A 120 -12.19 33.59 8.81
CA GLY A 120 -11.77 33.81 10.19
C GLY A 120 -11.37 32.51 10.90
N MET A 121 -11.30 32.57 12.22
CA MET A 121 -10.92 31.43 13.07
C MET A 121 -12.04 31.07 14.05
N ILE A 122 -12.35 29.79 14.17
CA ILE A 122 -13.22 29.26 15.21
C ILE A 122 -12.44 28.26 16.05
N THR A 123 -12.40 28.47 17.36
CA THR A 123 -11.86 27.51 18.32
C THR A 123 -12.97 26.99 19.22
N LEU A 124 -13.10 25.68 19.34
CA LEU A 124 -14.03 25.03 20.27
C LEU A 124 -13.21 24.28 21.33
N THR A 125 -13.44 24.61 22.60
CA THR A 125 -12.84 23.93 23.75
C THR A 125 -13.96 23.28 24.54
N LEU A 126 -14.10 21.96 24.39
CA LEU A 126 -15.27 21.20 24.86
C LEU A 126 -14.87 20.19 25.94
N GLY A 127 -15.74 20.03 26.95
CA GLY A 127 -15.63 19.00 27.98
C GLY A 127 -16.01 17.61 27.46
N SER A 128 -16.21 16.67 28.40
CA SER A 128 -16.53 15.27 28.10
C SER A 128 -17.86 15.05 27.36
N GLY A 129 -18.72 16.08 27.28
CA GLY A 129 -19.99 16.00 26.55
C GLY A 129 -19.82 16.16 25.03
N GLY A 130 -18.68 16.65 24.57
CA GLY A 130 -18.27 16.60 23.16
C GLY A 130 -19.00 17.56 22.21
N LEU A 131 -18.88 17.28 20.91
CA LEU A 131 -19.54 17.99 19.82
C LEU A 131 -20.53 17.07 19.09
N ASP A 132 -21.77 17.53 18.92
CA ASP A 132 -22.79 16.86 18.10
C ASP A 132 -23.33 17.85 17.04
N VAL A 133 -22.97 17.65 15.78
CA VAL A 133 -23.59 18.33 14.63
C VAL A 133 -24.58 17.37 14.02
N ARG A 134 -25.88 17.57 14.28
CA ARG A 134 -26.90 16.58 13.90
C ARG A 134 -27.13 16.51 12.40
N ALA A 135 -27.22 15.29 11.88
CA ALA A 135 -27.67 15.01 10.51
C ALA A 135 -29.12 15.48 10.29
N VAL A 136 -29.42 15.99 9.10
CA VAL A 136 -30.76 16.49 8.75
C VAL A 136 -31.09 16.19 7.29
N PRO A 137 -32.29 15.67 6.96
CA PRO A 137 -32.62 15.27 5.58
C PRO A 137 -32.70 16.39 4.56
N THR A 138 -32.98 17.64 4.97
CA THR A 138 -33.34 18.73 4.05
C THR A 138 -32.59 20.05 4.30
N ALA A 139 -31.48 20.04 5.05
CA ALA A 139 -30.78 21.28 5.39
C ALA A 139 -29.87 21.75 4.24
N SER A 140 -30.00 23.02 3.84
CA SER A 140 -29.26 23.61 2.71
C SER A 140 -28.07 24.49 3.10
N SER A 141 -27.84 24.74 4.39
CA SER A 141 -26.75 25.59 4.88
C SER A 141 -25.67 24.79 5.60
N ASN A 142 -24.43 25.27 5.50
CA ASN A 142 -23.28 24.70 6.22
C ASN A 142 -23.40 25.06 7.71
N PRO A 143 -23.56 24.08 8.62
CA PRO A 143 -23.65 24.34 10.05
C PRO A 143 -22.34 24.88 10.63
N VAL A 144 -21.20 24.57 10.02
CA VAL A 144 -19.89 25.13 10.41
C VAL A 144 -19.15 25.60 9.16
N ASP A 145 -18.81 26.88 9.11
CA ASP A 145 -18.23 27.50 7.92
C ASP A 145 -17.17 28.56 8.27
N VAL A 146 -15.92 28.28 7.95
CA VAL A 146 -14.79 29.22 8.03
C VAL A 146 -14.23 29.53 6.63
N SER A 147 -15.00 29.30 5.58
CA SER A 147 -14.58 29.52 4.19
C SER A 147 -14.54 31.02 3.85
N GLY A 148 -13.56 31.49 3.10
CA GLY A 148 -13.45 32.89 2.68
C GLY A 148 -12.67 33.02 1.37
N ALA A 149 -12.19 34.21 1.03
CA ALA A 149 -11.32 34.40 -0.13
C ALA A 149 -10.18 33.37 -0.12
N GLY A 150 -9.35 33.42 0.91
CA GLY A 150 -8.63 32.25 1.43
C GLY A 150 -9.45 31.55 2.51
N GLY A 151 -9.27 30.24 2.64
CA GLY A 151 -9.93 29.48 3.70
C GLY A 151 -9.44 29.89 5.10
N GLY A 152 -10.35 29.82 6.08
CA GLY A 152 -10.08 30.13 7.48
C GLY A 152 -9.58 28.92 8.27
N THR A 153 -9.68 28.99 9.60
CA THR A 153 -9.21 27.91 10.49
C THR A 153 -10.31 27.49 11.46
N LEU A 154 -10.56 26.18 11.55
CA LEU A 154 -11.41 25.57 12.57
C LEU A 154 -10.55 24.67 13.44
N ILE A 155 -10.60 24.88 14.76
CA ILE A 155 -9.93 24.06 15.76
C ILE A 155 -11.01 23.53 16.72
N ILE A 156 -11.04 22.22 16.94
CA ILE A 156 -11.93 21.56 17.89
C ILE A 156 -11.06 20.75 18.84
N GLN A 157 -11.08 21.11 20.11
CA GLN A 157 -10.46 20.38 21.21
C GLN A 157 -11.58 19.90 22.13
N SER A 158 -11.82 18.59 22.16
CA SER A 158 -12.92 18.00 22.88
C SER A 158 -12.43 16.87 23.78
N ASP A 159 -12.73 16.92 25.08
CA ASP A 159 -12.45 15.80 25.98
C ASP A 159 -13.37 14.58 25.72
N GLY A 160 -14.48 14.76 24.98
CA GLY A 160 -15.39 13.68 24.57
C GLY A 160 -15.51 13.53 23.05
N ASP A 161 -16.51 12.76 22.61
CA ASP A 161 -16.72 12.43 21.20
C ASP A 161 -17.03 13.64 20.31
N VAL A 162 -16.65 13.55 19.04
CA VAL A 162 -17.00 14.50 17.99
C VAL A 162 -17.80 13.78 16.90
N SER A 163 -19.06 14.18 16.74
CA SER A 163 -20.01 13.60 15.80
C SER A 163 -20.46 14.63 14.79
N LEU A 164 -20.14 14.41 13.50
CA LEU A 164 -20.40 15.34 12.41
C LEU A 164 -21.33 14.72 11.39
N GLY A 165 -22.61 15.07 11.49
CA GLY A 165 -23.70 14.62 10.63
C GLY A 165 -23.90 15.43 9.34
N ARG A 166 -23.11 16.48 9.13
CA ARG A 166 -23.33 17.54 8.12
C ARG A 166 -22.01 18.17 7.66
N LEU A 167 -22.06 18.97 6.60
CA LEU A 167 -20.89 19.65 6.02
C LEU A 167 -20.20 20.64 6.98
N VAL A 168 -18.88 20.50 7.10
CA VAL A 168 -17.97 21.48 7.71
C VAL A 168 -17.00 21.98 6.64
N SER A 169 -16.87 23.30 6.48
CA SER A 169 -16.13 23.90 5.36
C SER A 169 -15.12 24.95 5.79
N ALA A 170 -13.91 24.85 5.24
CA ALA A 170 -12.81 25.79 5.32
C ALA A 170 -12.22 26.12 3.94
N SER A 171 -13.02 25.99 2.87
CA SER A 171 -12.56 26.16 1.49
C SER A 171 -12.23 27.61 1.11
N ALA A 172 -11.37 27.78 0.10
CA ALA A 172 -11.16 29.05 -0.57
C ALA A 172 -12.30 29.36 -1.55
N LYS A 173 -12.68 30.63 -1.65
CA LYS A 173 -13.73 31.14 -2.55
C LYS A 173 -13.16 31.94 -3.72
N THR A 174 -11.87 32.26 -3.70
CA THR A 174 -11.17 32.97 -4.78
C THR A 174 -10.01 32.17 -5.32
N THR A 175 -9.57 32.49 -6.53
CA THR A 175 -8.50 31.76 -7.21
C THR A 175 -7.08 32.20 -6.82
N SER A 176 -6.97 33.25 -6.01
CA SER A 176 -5.70 33.88 -5.63
C SER A 176 -5.11 33.34 -4.33
N THR A 177 -5.83 32.51 -3.58
CA THR A 177 -5.52 32.12 -2.20
C THR A 177 -5.77 30.64 -1.96
N SER A 178 -5.00 30.05 -1.05
CA SER A 178 -5.12 28.64 -0.66
C SER A 178 -6.33 28.38 0.24
N ALA A 179 -6.69 27.11 0.37
CA ALA A 179 -7.72 26.68 1.30
C ALA A 179 -7.26 26.73 2.77
N GLY A 180 -8.21 26.49 3.67
CA GLY A 180 -8.04 26.65 5.10
C GLY A 180 -7.65 25.37 5.83
N LYS A 181 -7.87 25.37 7.14
CA LYS A 181 -7.53 24.27 8.04
C LYS A 181 -8.72 23.82 8.87
N ILE A 182 -8.87 22.52 9.05
CA ILE A 182 -9.80 21.90 10.00
C ILE A 182 -8.98 20.95 10.87
N MET A 183 -8.91 21.22 12.17
CA MET A 183 -8.17 20.42 13.14
C MET A 183 -9.13 19.95 14.23
N ILE A 184 -9.27 18.64 14.39
CA ILE A 184 -10.20 18.04 15.36
C ILE A 184 -9.42 17.07 16.24
N THR A 185 -9.45 17.31 17.54
CA THR A 185 -8.94 16.41 18.56
C THR A 185 -10.10 16.01 19.48
N ALA A 186 -10.39 14.70 19.53
CA ALA A 186 -11.33 14.09 20.46
C ALA A 186 -10.55 13.27 21.50
N GLY A 187 -10.89 13.41 22.78
CA GLY A 187 -10.11 12.89 23.89
C GLY A 187 -8.91 13.77 24.25
N ARG A 188 -8.19 13.38 25.31
CA ARG A 188 -7.04 14.13 25.85
C ARG A 188 -6.00 13.22 26.49
N ARG A 189 -4.73 13.52 26.20
CA ARG A 189 -3.55 12.92 26.83
C ARG A 189 -2.83 13.94 27.72
N VAL A 190 -2.34 13.48 28.87
CA VAL A 190 -1.47 14.26 29.77
C VAL A 190 -0.32 13.34 30.18
N ALA A 191 0.92 13.77 29.93
CA ALA A 191 2.12 12.98 30.22
C ALA A 191 2.03 11.53 29.68
N ASN A 192 1.60 11.38 28.43
CA ASN A 192 1.36 10.11 27.72
C ASN A 192 0.25 9.21 28.29
N ALA A 193 -0.42 9.60 29.37
CA ALA A 193 -1.61 8.90 29.86
C ALA A 193 -2.88 9.46 29.20
N VAL A 194 -3.75 8.58 28.71
CA VAL A 194 -5.10 8.95 28.27
C VAL A 194 -5.92 9.33 29.51
N VAL A 195 -6.29 10.61 29.62
CA VAL A 195 -7.10 11.14 30.75
C VAL A 195 -8.56 11.37 30.38
N ALA A 196 -8.84 11.41 29.08
CA ALA A 196 -10.19 11.38 28.52
C ALA A 196 -10.13 10.68 27.16
N SER A 197 -11.09 9.80 26.89
CA SER A 197 -11.22 9.11 25.61
C SER A 197 -12.29 9.80 24.76
N GLY A 198 -12.04 9.95 23.47
CA GLY A 198 -13.00 10.49 22.52
C GLY A 198 -12.80 9.90 21.13
N SER A 199 -13.92 9.62 20.47
CA SER A 199 -13.98 9.12 19.10
C SER A 199 -14.49 10.20 18.14
N ILE A 200 -14.14 10.09 16.87
CA ILE A 200 -14.61 10.98 15.80
C ILE A 200 -15.48 10.17 14.85
N LYS A 201 -16.69 10.66 14.57
CA LYS A 201 -17.62 10.06 13.61
C LYS A 201 -18.04 11.09 12.56
N LEU A 202 -17.86 10.74 11.30
CA LEU A 202 -18.36 11.48 10.16
C LEU A 202 -19.42 10.64 9.47
N PHE A 203 -20.66 11.07 9.64
CA PHE A 203 -21.83 10.38 9.13
C PHE A 203 -22.75 11.39 8.45
N GLY A 204 -23.67 10.91 7.62
CA GLY A 204 -24.41 11.82 6.79
C GLY A 204 -25.14 11.09 5.68
N ILE A 205 -26.37 11.51 5.46
CA ILE A 205 -27.28 10.91 4.48
C ILE A 205 -27.18 11.59 3.12
N ASN A 206 -26.56 12.78 3.04
CA ASN A 206 -26.49 13.57 1.81
C ASN A 206 -25.11 13.49 1.14
N PRO A 207 -25.04 13.40 -0.21
CA PRO A 207 -23.79 13.39 -0.98
C PRO A 207 -22.86 14.60 -0.82
N ARG A 208 -23.32 15.69 -0.20
CA ARG A 208 -22.57 16.94 -0.03
C ARG A 208 -22.01 17.14 1.38
N GLU A 209 -22.32 16.23 2.30
CA GLU A 209 -21.86 16.26 3.69
C GLU A 209 -20.42 15.75 3.81
N GLY A 210 -19.80 16.00 4.97
CA GLY A 210 -18.40 15.65 5.25
C GLY A 210 -17.54 16.86 5.59
N LEU A 211 -16.23 16.78 5.35
CA LEU A 211 -15.28 17.87 5.62
C LEU A 211 -14.65 18.37 4.32
N ARG A 212 -14.55 19.69 4.19
CA ARG A 212 -13.95 20.33 3.02
C ARG A 212 -12.99 21.43 3.42
N ALA A 213 -11.77 21.34 2.93
CA ALA A 213 -10.81 22.44 2.94
C ALA A 213 -10.17 22.52 1.55
N GLU A 214 -10.98 22.91 0.57
CA GLU A 214 -10.67 22.80 -0.86
C GLU A 214 -10.20 24.15 -1.41
N ALA A 215 -9.25 24.14 -2.34
CA ALA A 215 -8.95 25.33 -3.14
C ALA A 215 -10.13 25.66 -4.06
N SER A 216 -10.16 26.87 -4.63
CA SER A 216 -11.19 27.21 -5.62
C SER A 216 -11.03 26.30 -6.84
N SER A 217 -12.10 25.64 -7.30
CA SER A 217 -12.11 24.76 -8.49
C SER A 217 -11.90 25.49 -9.83
N SER A 218 -11.43 26.72 -9.79
CA SER A 218 -11.03 27.56 -10.92
C SER A 218 -9.61 28.10 -10.75
N SER A 219 -8.92 27.69 -9.69
CA SER A 219 -7.54 28.06 -9.40
C SER A 219 -6.61 26.91 -9.80
N SER A 220 -5.77 27.15 -10.78
CA SER A 220 -4.68 26.24 -11.12
C SER A 220 -3.49 26.39 -10.17
N GLY A 221 -3.30 27.56 -9.54
CA GLY A 221 -2.07 27.91 -8.84
C GLY A 221 -2.17 28.04 -7.33
N LYS A 222 -3.03 27.28 -6.62
CA LYS A 222 -3.15 27.39 -5.16
C LYS A 222 -3.25 26.05 -4.47
N ALA A 223 -2.57 25.89 -3.34
CA ALA A 223 -2.57 24.64 -2.60
C ALA A 223 -3.93 24.35 -1.96
N GLY A 224 -4.20 23.06 -1.83
CA GLY A 224 -5.26 22.51 -1.02
C GLY A 224 -5.12 22.83 0.47
N GLY A 225 -6.11 22.42 1.26
CA GLY A 225 -6.16 22.70 2.69
C GLY A 225 -5.51 21.61 3.54
N THR A 226 -5.70 21.73 4.86
CA THR A 226 -5.29 20.70 5.81
C THR A 226 -6.49 20.24 6.63
N ILE A 227 -6.71 18.94 6.72
CA ILE A 227 -7.65 18.33 7.64
C ILE A 227 -6.89 17.32 8.50
N SER A 228 -6.88 17.53 9.81
CA SER A 228 -6.23 16.63 10.78
C SER A 228 -7.24 16.20 11.83
N LEU A 229 -7.43 14.89 11.95
CA LEU A 229 -8.35 14.24 12.88
C LEU A 229 -7.54 13.36 13.84
N THR A 230 -7.66 13.62 15.14
CA THR A 230 -6.96 12.87 16.19
C THR A 230 -7.96 12.35 17.21
N ALA A 231 -8.08 11.02 17.35
CA ALA A 231 -8.90 10.36 18.35
C ALA A 231 -8.02 9.72 19.44
N ILE A 232 -7.97 10.35 20.60
CA ILE A 232 -7.18 9.91 21.75
C ILE A 232 -8.03 8.95 22.58
N GLY A 233 -7.52 7.75 22.84
CA GLY A 233 -8.21 6.65 23.51
C GLY A 233 -9.45 6.13 22.77
N GLY A 234 -9.70 6.56 21.54
CA GLY A 234 -10.91 6.32 20.77
C GLY A 234 -10.63 5.97 19.30
N SER A 235 -11.70 5.86 18.51
CA SER A 235 -11.65 5.46 17.10
C SER A 235 -12.06 6.61 16.16
N ILE A 236 -11.70 6.51 14.89
CA ILE A 236 -12.22 7.37 13.82
C ILE A 236 -13.10 6.53 12.89
N ASP A 237 -14.30 7.03 12.57
CA ASP A 237 -15.24 6.39 11.66
C ASP A 237 -15.70 7.39 10.60
N ILE A 238 -15.43 7.10 9.33
CA ILE A 238 -15.69 8.00 8.20
C ILE A 238 -16.60 7.31 7.19
N GLU A 239 -17.81 7.85 7.03
CA GLU A 239 -18.81 7.41 6.05
C GLU A 239 -19.16 8.51 5.03
N ASN A 240 -18.49 9.66 5.09
CA ASN A 240 -18.70 10.78 4.17
C ASN A 240 -17.37 11.33 3.63
N THR A 241 -17.46 12.11 2.55
CA THR A 241 -16.28 12.66 1.88
C THR A 241 -15.49 13.61 2.77
N VAL A 242 -14.18 13.41 2.82
CA VAL A 242 -13.18 14.32 3.38
C VAL A 242 -12.28 14.75 2.22
N SER A 243 -12.24 16.06 1.95
CA SER A 243 -11.65 16.60 0.72
C SER A 243 -10.78 17.82 1.00
N VAL A 244 -9.56 17.81 0.46
CA VAL A 244 -8.59 18.91 0.56
C VAL A 244 -8.06 19.41 -0.78
N PHE A 245 -8.64 19.02 -1.92
CA PHE A 245 -8.05 19.21 -3.26
C PHE A 245 -7.47 20.62 -3.52
N GLY A 246 -6.45 20.66 -4.38
CA GLY A 246 -5.63 21.84 -4.64
C GLY A 246 -4.98 21.83 -6.03
N GLY A 247 -4.39 22.95 -6.43
CA GLY A 247 -3.75 23.17 -7.72
C GLY A 247 -2.29 22.69 -7.81
N THR A 248 -1.48 23.36 -8.64
CA THR A 248 -0.04 23.07 -8.86
C THR A 248 0.78 22.98 -7.59
N PHE A 249 0.40 23.69 -6.54
CA PHE A 249 1.12 23.69 -5.25
C PHE A 249 0.73 22.55 -4.30
N SER A 250 0.05 21.49 -4.80
CA SER A 250 -0.40 20.28 -4.11
C SER A 250 -1.90 20.24 -3.77
N GLY A 251 -2.45 19.03 -3.85
CA GLY A 251 -3.81 18.63 -3.50
C GLY A 251 -4.19 18.73 -2.01
N GLY A 252 -3.28 19.18 -1.13
CA GLY A 252 -3.54 19.38 0.30
C GLY A 252 -3.09 18.20 1.18
N SER A 253 -3.50 18.20 2.45
CA SER A 253 -3.09 17.19 3.43
C SER A 253 -4.25 16.69 4.29
N LEU A 254 -4.44 15.37 4.33
CA LEU A 254 -5.33 14.64 5.23
C LEU A 254 -4.49 13.81 6.20
N ASP A 255 -4.76 13.95 7.49
CA ASP A 255 -4.10 13.17 8.54
C ASP A 255 -5.15 12.62 9.52
N LEU A 256 -5.22 11.31 9.63
CA LEU A 256 -6.12 10.57 10.51
C LEU A 256 -5.28 9.77 11.49
N THR A 257 -5.36 10.08 12.78
CA THR A 257 -4.65 9.35 13.83
C THR A 257 -5.63 8.91 14.91
N ALA A 258 -5.75 7.60 15.16
CA ALA A 258 -6.59 7.04 16.21
C ALA A 258 -5.79 6.10 17.11
N ASP A 259 -6.01 6.16 18.43
CA ASP A 259 -5.42 5.20 19.37
C ASP A 259 -6.03 3.79 19.22
N ASN A 260 -7.27 3.71 18.74
CA ASN A 260 -7.95 2.45 18.43
C ASN A 260 -8.10 2.31 16.90
N ASP A 261 -9.32 2.07 16.41
CA ASP A 261 -9.58 1.71 15.03
C ASP A 261 -9.79 2.95 14.13
N VAL A 262 -9.47 2.80 12.84
CA VAL A 262 -9.95 3.68 11.78
C VAL A 262 -10.86 2.91 10.83
N ILE A 263 -12.12 3.36 10.69
CA ILE A 263 -13.11 2.78 9.79
C ILE A 263 -13.29 3.68 8.56
N LEU A 264 -13.05 3.12 7.38
CA LEU A 264 -13.10 3.80 6.09
C LEU A 264 -14.28 3.27 5.26
N GLY A 265 -15.46 3.84 5.47
CA GLY A 265 -16.71 3.42 4.83
C GLY A 265 -16.83 3.80 3.35
N VAL A 266 -18.06 3.73 2.82
CA VAL A 266 -18.37 4.13 1.44
C VAL A 266 -19.27 5.36 1.48
N PRO A 267 -18.83 6.50 0.91
CA PRO A 267 -19.64 7.72 0.92
C PRO A 267 -20.83 7.60 -0.03
N PRO A 268 -21.92 8.38 0.19
CA PRO A 268 -23.06 8.40 -0.73
C PRO A 268 -22.72 8.81 -2.17
N ALA A 269 -21.63 9.57 -2.37
CA ALA A 269 -21.07 9.89 -3.68
C ALA A 269 -19.59 10.26 -3.59
N GLY A 270 -18.86 10.13 -4.69
CA GLY A 270 -17.46 10.57 -4.82
C GLY A 270 -16.46 9.70 -4.06
N ALA A 271 -15.27 10.25 -3.84
CA ALA A 271 -14.24 9.63 -3.01
C ALA A 271 -14.54 9.80 -1.52
N LEU A 272 -14.11 8.82 -0.71
CA LEU A 272 -14.14 8.91 0.74
C LEU A 272 -13.11 9.92 1.22
N LEU A 273 -11.85 9.74 0.81
CA LEU A 273 -10.74 10.62 1.11
C LEU A 273 -10.17 11.13 -0.21
N SER A 274 -10.11 12.44 -0.41
CA SER A 274 -9.54 13.04 -1.62
C SER A 274 -8.56 14.15 -1.27
N ALA A 275 -7.34 13.99 -1.74
CA ALA A 275 -6.29 14.99 -1.78
C ALA A 275 -5.80 15.16 -3.23
N ASP A 276 -6.72 15.12 -4.19
CA ASP A 276 -6.38 15.19 -5.61
C ASP A 276 -5.84 16.58 -6.01
N GLY A 277 -4.95 16.59 -6.98
CA GLY A 277 -4.56 17.77 -7.74
C GLY A 277 -5.69 18.25 -8.64
N PHE A 278 -5.67 19.53 -8.99
CA PHE A 278 -6.68 20.19 -9.81
C PHE A 278 -6.06 21.27 -10.70
N GLY A 279 -6.76 21.63 -11.78
CA GLY A 279 -6.35 22.72 -12.66
C GLY A 279 -5.13 22.35 -13.49
N ASP A 280 -4.40 23.36 -13.96
CA ASP A 280 -3.24 23.16 -14.85
C ASP A 280 -2.10 22.44 -14.11
N ALA A 281 -1.88 21.15 -14.40
CA ALA A 281 -0.80 20.34 -13.83
C ALA A 281 -0.80 20.27 -12.28
N GLY A 282 -1.99 20.25 -11.67
CA GLY A 282 -2.12 20.10 -10.22
C GLY A 282 -1.57 18.78 -9.71
N SER A 283 -0.66 18.81 -8.74
CA SER A 283 -0.11 17.57 -8.15
C SER A 283 -0.97 17.07 -7.00
N GLY A 284 -1.01 15.75 -6.79
CA GLY A 284 -1.66 15.12 -5.65
C GLY A 284 -1.13 15.61 -4.30
N GLY A 285 -1.93 15.41 -3.26
CA GLY A 285 -1.64 15.75 -1.87
C GLY A 285 -1.17 14.56 -1.04
N THR A 286 -1.28 14.69 0.28
CA THR A 286 -0.89 13.63 1.22
C THR A 286 -2.11 13.11 1.96
N ILE A 287 -2.26 11.80 2.07
CA ILE A 287 -3.24 11.13 2.93
C ILE A 287 -2.48 10.21 3.87
N SER A 288 -2.60 10.44 5.17
CA SER A 288 -2.01 9.60 6.22
C SER A 288 -3.11 9.03 7.10
N VAL A 289 -3.10 7.72 7.29
CA VAL A 289 -4.01 7.00 8.17
C VAL A 289 -3.21 6.13 9.12
N LEU A 290 -3.31 6.43 10.41
CA LEU A 290 -2.67 5.70 11.48
C LEU A 290 -3.72 5.23 12.49
N ALA A 291 -3.83 3.92 12.68
CA ALA A 291 -4.67 3.29 13.69
C ALA A 291 -3.81 2.52 14.69
N GLY A 292 -3.96 2.77 15.99
CA GLY A 292 -3.37 1.91 17.02
C GLY A 292 -3.96 0.50 17.02
N GLY A 293 -5.23 0.37 16.63
CA GLY A 293 -5.96 -0.88 16.40
C GLY A 293 -5.87 -1.34 14.94
N LYS A 294 -7.03 -1.48 14.28
CA LYS A 294 -7.14 -1.89 12.87
C LYS A 294 -7.53 -0.74 11.94
N VAL A 295 -7.20 -0.88 10.65
CA VAL A 295 -7.81 -0.07 9.57
C VAL A 295 -8.75 -0.98 8.78
N SER A 296 -10.03 -0.63 8.66
CA SER A 296 -10.97 -1.49 7.92
C SER A 296 -12.07 -0.74 7.20
N GLY A 297 -12.60 -1.32 6.12
CA GLY A 297 -13.84 -0.87 5.50
C GLY A 297 -15.07 -1.10 6.38
N ASN A 298 -16.06 -0.21 6.32
CA ASN A 298 -17.33 -0.45 7.01
C ASN A 298 -18.07 -1.63 6.35
N ALA A 299 -18.48 -2.62 7.15
CA ALA A 299 -19.05 -3.89 6.69
C ALA A 299 -18.20 -4.60 5.60
N GLY A 300 -16.87 -4.40 5.63
CA GLY A 300 -15.95 -4.97 4.65
C GLY A 300 -15.94 -4.25 3.30
N LEU A 301 -16.51 -3.04 3.20
CA LEU A 301 -16.51 -2.21 1.99
C LEU A 301 -15.75 -0.91 2.25
N THR A 302 -14.89 -0.53 1.30
CA THR A 302 -14.10 0.70 1.38
C THR A 302 -14.40 1.61 0.19
N GLY A 303 -14.64 2.89 0.47
CA GLY A 303 -14.78 3.94 -0.56
C GLY A 303 -13.44 4.31 -1.21
N ALA A 304 -13.46 5.16 -2.22
CA ALA A 304 -12.21 5.56 -2.89
C ALA A 304 -11.32 6.45 -1.99
N ILE A 305 -10.03 6.19 -2.01
CA ILE A 305 -8.97 6.99 -1.38
C ILE A 305 -8.09 7.49 -2.53
N THR A 306 -8.03 8.80 -2.74
CA THR A 306 -7.40 9.38 -3.93
C THR A 306 -6.49 10.56 -3.61
N ALA A 307 -5.29 10.54 -4.17
CA ALA A 307 -4.32 11.62 -4.17
C ALA A 307 -3.70 11.75 -5.57
N ALA A 308 -4.54 11.76 -6.60
CA ALA A 308 -4.08 11.77 -8.00
C ALA A 308 -3.62 13.16 -8.44
N GLY A 309 -2.68 13.23 -9.38
CA GLY A 309 -2.35 14.43 -10.14
C GLY A 309 -3.41 14.74 -11.20
N HIS A 310 -3.31 15.94 -11.78
CA HIS A 310 -4.24 16.46 -12.77
C HIS A 310 -3.52 16.80 -14.07
N SER A 311 -4.22 16.69 -15.20
CA SER A 311 -3.69 17.07 -16.51
C SER A 311 -3.28 18.53 -16.59
N ALA A 312 -2.26 18.82 -17.39
CA ALA A 312 -1.96 20.17 -17.83
C ALA A 312 -3.11 20.74 -18.68
N LEU A 313 -3.22 22.07 -18.73
CA LEU A 313 -4.21 22.79 -19.51
C LEU A 313 -3.93 22.71 -21.01
N LEU A 314 -2.65 22.74 -21.40
CA LEU A 314 -2.20 22.66 -22.78
C LEU A 314 -1.77 21.23 -23.11
N ALA A 315 -2.16 20.75 -24.29
CA ALA A 315 -1.76 19.44 -24.76
C ALA A 315 -0.24 19.39 -25.00
N GLY A 316 0.44 18.40 -24.42
CA GLY A 316 1.89 18.22 -24.50
C GLY A 316 2.68 18.85 -23.36
N ASP A 317 2.03 19.60 -22.45
CA ASP A 317 2.65 20.03 -21.20
C ASP A 317 2.53 18.93 -20.14
N PHE A 318 3.50 18.88 -19.23
CA PHE A 318 3.53 17.90 -18.14
C PHE A 318 2.37 18.08 -17.18
N GLY A 319 1.60 17.01 -16.96
CA GLY A 319 0.61 16.93 -15.88
C GLY A 319 1.26 16.90 -14.50
N GLY A 320 0.42 17.12 -13.48
CA GLY A 320 0.86 17.05 -12.09
C GLY A 320 1.17 15.62 -11.67
N SER A 321 2.11 15.46 -10.75
CA SER A 321 2.45 14.13 -10.21
C SER A 321 1.38 13.63 -9.25
N GLY A 322 1.33 12.30 -9.06
CA GLY A 322 0.57 11.69 -7.98
C GLY A 322 1.08 12.08 -6.60
N GLY A 323 0.22 11.95 -5.60
CA GLY A 323 0.48 12.29 -4.21
C GLY A 323 1.02 11.12 -3.38
N THR A 324 0.85 11.20 -2.07
CA THR A 324 1.25 10.14 -1.13
C THR A 324 0.06 9.63 -0.34
N ILE A 325 -0.05 8.32 -0.17
CA ILE A 325 -1.06 7.67 0.66
C ILE A 325 -0.35 6.69 1.59
N SER A 326 -0.53 6.83 2.90
CA SER A 326 0.00 5.91 3.92
C SER A 326 -1.14 5.35 4.75
N VAL A 327 -1.18 4.04 4.93
CA VAL A 327 -2.16 3.35 5.77
C VAL A 327 -1.43 2.40 6.71
N GLU A 328 -1.49 2.66 8.01
CA GLU A 328 -0.77 1.93 9.04
C GLU A 328 -1.74 1.46 10.14
N ALA A 329 -1.61 0.19 10.53
CA ALA A 329 -2.28 -0.39 11.68
C ALA A 329 -1.25 -1.00 12.65
N GLN A 330 -1.18 -0.48 13.87
CA GLN A 330 -0.09 -0.86 14.78
C GLN A 330 -0.30 -2.28 15.36
N THR A 331 -1.51 -2.59 15.81
CA THR A 331 -1.79 -3.88 16.48
C THR A 331 -2.80 -4.76 15.77
N GLY A 332 -3.57 -4.20 14.83
CA GLY A 332 -4.63 -4.90 14.10
C GLY A 332 -4.36 -5.02 12.60
N PRO A 333 -5.26 -5.71 11.87
CA PRO A 333 -5.12 -5.88 10.42
C PRO A 333 -5.44 -4.61 9.64
N VAL A 334 -5.05 -4.59 8.37
CA VAL A 334 -5.55 -3.66 7.34
C VAL A 334 -6.48 -4.41 6.39
N THR A 335 -7.75 -4.04 6.33
CA THR A 335 -8.76 -4.70 5.48
C THR A 335 -9.53 -3.68 4.64
N LEU A 336 -9.11 -3.46 3.40
CA LEU A 336 -9.72 -2.48 2.48
C LEU A 336 -10.53 -3.20 1.40
N GLY A 337 -11.80 -3.47 1.68
CA GLY A 337 -12.60 -4.40 0.88
C GLY A 337 -13.33 -3.78 -0.33
N PRO A 338 -13.87 -4.62 -1.25
CA PRO A 338 -14.30 -4.24 -2.59
C PRO A 338 -15.60 -3.40 -2.59
N GLY A 339 -15.48 -2.08 -2.39
CA GLY A 339 -16.58 -1.15 -2.61
C GLY A 339 -16.90 -0.99 -4.11
N GLY A 340 -18.15 -0.74 -4.48
CA GLY A 340 -18.57 -0.60 -5.89
C GLY A 340 -17.83 0.48 -6.70
N ASN A 341 -17.24 1.48 -6.01
CA ASN A 341 -16.31 2.47 -6.55
C ASN A 341 -15.01 2.57 -5.73
N GLY A 342 -14.71 1.55 -4.92
CA GLY A 342 -13.52 1.54 -4.06
C GLY A 342 -12.26 1.46 -4.90
N LYS A 343 -11.24 2.25 -4.54
CA LYS A 343 -9.89 2.24 -5.12
C LYS A 343 -8.92 2.97 -4.19
N ILE A 344 -7.63 2.70 -4.33
CA ILE A 344 -6.56 3.49 -3.72
C ILE A 344 -5.69 4.01 -4.87
N ALA A 345 -5.72 5.31 -5.13
CA ALA A 345 -5.13 5.87 -6.33
C ALA A 345 -4.27 7.11 -6.03
N ALA A 346 -3.00 7.05 -6.39
CA ALA A 346 -2.09 8.19 -6.43
C ALA A 346 -1.47 8.29 -7.83
N ASP A 347 -2.30 8.19 -8.86
CA ASP A 347 -1.87 8.30 -10.26
C ASP A 347 -1.39 9.72 -10.59
N GLY A 348 -0.42 9.86 -11.50
CA GLY A 348 -0.06 11.14 -12.13
C GLY A 348 -1.08 11.55 -13.18
N GLY A 349 -1.12 12.85 -13.48
CA GLY A 349 -1.72 13.33 -14.73
C GLY A 349 -0.92 12.84 -15.95
N PRO A 350 -1.43 12.99 -17.18
CA PRO A 350 -0.67 12.72 -18.39
C PRO A 350 0.68 13.45 -18.38
N ASP A 351 1.75 12.76 -18.76
CA ASP A 351 3.15 13.20 -18.69
C ASP A 351 3.67 13.51 -17.28
N GLY A 352 2.86 13.27 -16.23
CA GLY A 352 3.24 13.35 -14.83
C GLY A 352 3.61 11.98 -14.26
N CYS A 353 4.46 11.97 -13.22
CA CYS A 353 4.82 10.73 -12.53
C CYS A 353 3.72 10.25 -11.58
N GLY A 354 3.62 8.94 -11.40
CA GLY A 354 2.84 8.33 -10.32
C GLY A 354 3.36 8.73 -8.94
N GLY A 355 2.48 8.63 -7.95
CA GLY A 355 2.75 8.93 -6.55
C GLY A 355 3.31 7.74 -5.77
N ALA A 356 3.17 7.79 -4.44
CA ALA A 356 3.61 6.72 -3.55
C ALA A 356 2.47 6.22 -2.66
N ILE A 357 2.33 4.90 -2.52
CA ILE A 357 1.39 4.26 -1.61
C ILE A 357 2.16 3.34 -0.65
N SER A 358 1.97 3.51 0.66
CA SER A 358 2.49 2.61 1.69
C SER A 358 1.35 2.01 2.49
N ILE A 359 1.39 0.68 2.70
CA ILE A 359 0.43 -0.04 3.54
C ILE A 359 1.19 -0.93 4.49
N SER A 360 1.06 -0.71 5.80
CA SER A 360 1.83 -1.46 6.80
C SER A 360 0.99 -1.92 7.98
N THR A 361 1.51 -2.96 8.62
CA THR A 361 1.12 -3.41 9.96
C THR A 361 2.37 -3.51 10.82
N ASP A 362 2.31 -3.21 12.12
CA ASP A 362 3.55 -3.19 12.95
C ASP A 362 3.70 -4.43 13.85
N THR A 363 2.61 -5.18 14.07
CA THR A 363 2.61 -6.31 15.00
C THR A 363 2.18 -7.60 14.31
N ALA A 364 3.03 -8.62 14.38
CA ALA A 364 2.70 -9.96 13.89
C ALA A 364 1.61 -10.63 14.76
N PRO A 365 0.70 -11.44 14.18
CA PRO A 365 0.59 -11.82 12.78
C PRO A 365 -0.51 -11.02 12.03
N ALA A 366 -0.55 -9.69 12.15
CA ALA A 366 -1.60 -8.88 11.53
C ALA A 366 -1.62 -9.02 9.99
N GLU A 367 -2.80 -9.30 9.43
CA GLU A 367 -3.01 -9.50 7.99
C GLU A 367 -3.23 -8.17 7.24
N ILE A 368 -2.77 -8.12 5.98
CA ILE A 368 -3.17 -7.10 5.00
C ILE A 368 -4.05 -7.74 3.91
N THR A 369 -5.30 -7.31 3.81
CA THR A 369 -6.26 -7.75 2.77
C THR A 369 -6.74 -6.55 1.95
N ILE A 370 -6.39 -6.52 0.66
CA ILE A 370 -6.77 -5.44 -0.26
C ILE A 370 -7.71 -5.95 -1.35
N GLY A 371 -8.98 -5.60 -1.18
CA GLY A 371 -10.09 -5.95 -2.05
C GLY A 371 -10.36 -4.96 -3.19
N VAL A 372 -9.74 -3.79 -3.18
CA VAL A 372 -9.89 -2.70 -4.16
C VAL A 372 -8.65 -2.61 -5.07
N PRO A 373 -8.74 -2.04 -6.28
CA PRO A 373 -7.57 -1.80 -7.11
C PRO A 373 -6.67 -0.72 -6.49
N VAL A 374 -5.36 -0.91 -6.62
CA VAL A 374 -4.32 0.04 -6.21
C VAL A 374 -3.63 0.58 -7.45
N SER A 375 -3.49 1.91 -7.59
CA SER A 375 -2.85 2.53 -8.75
C SER A 375 -1.93 3.70 -8.40
N VAL A 376 -0.74 3.69 -8.98
CA VAL A 376 0.27 4.76 -8.95
C VAL A 376 0.84 4.97 -10.36
N THR A 377 -0.03 5.02 -11.36
CA THR A 377 0.39 5.10 -12.76
C THR A 377 0.90 6.48 -13.13
N GLY A 378 1.79 6.58 -14.12
CA GLY A 378 2.22 7.85 -14.70
C GLY A 378 2.40 7.71 -16.20
N VAL A 379 1.36 8.00 -16.97
CA VAL A 379 1.30 7.75 -18.42
C VAL A 379 1.85 8.93 -19.22
N GLY A 380 2.21 8.72 -20.49
CA GLY A 380 2.65 9.80 -21.40
C GLY A 380 4.06 9.59 -21.94
N LEU A 381 4.59 10.57 -22.67
CA LEU A 381 5.96 10.52 -23.17
C LEU A 381 6.99 10.68 -22.04
N ASP A 382 6.64 11.43 -21.00
CA ASP A 382 7.55 11.70 -19.88
C ASP A 382 7.01 11.18 -18.54
N GLY A 383 5.81 10.61 -18.52
CA GLY A 383 5.24 10.00 -17.32
C GLY A 383 6.04 8.77 -16.89
N GLY A 384 6.30 8.66 -15.59
CA GLY A 384 6.92 7.49 -14.96
C GLY A 384 5.97 6.86 -13.94
N GLY A 385 6.00 5.53 -13.82
CA GLY A 385 5.25 4.83 -12.76
C GLY A 385 5.70 5.26 -11.36
N GLY A 386 4.80 5.16 -10.39
CA GLY A 386 5.04 5.50 -8.99
C GLY A 386 5.60 4.34 -8.16
N SER A 387 5.46 4.43 -6.84
CA SER A 387 5.88 3.38 -5.92
C SER A 387 4.77 2.82 -5.05
N VAL A 388 4.80 1.51 -4.81
CA VAL A 388 3.95 0.85 -3.81
C VAL A 388 4.84 0.07 -2.86
N CYS A 389 4.72 0.34 -1.57
CA CYS A 389 5.38 -0.40 -0.51
C CYS A 389 4.31 -1.08 0.35
N LEU A 390 4.51 -2.37 0.66
CA LEU A 390 3.70 -3.12 1.59
C LEU A 390 4.62 -3.78 2.62
N ASP A 391 4.32 -3.60 3.91
CA ASP A 391 5.01 -4.24 5.03
C ASP A 391 3.98 -4.96 5.92
N GLY A 392 3.80 -6.25 5.67
CA GLY A 392 2.86 -7.12 6.37
C GLY A 392 3.56 -7.95 7.44
N GLN A 393 3.08 -7.87 8.68
CA GLN A 393 3.58 -8.69 9.78
C GLN A 393 2.87 -10.05 9.87
N GLY A 394 1.92 -10.30 8.97
CA GLY A 394 1.21 -11.55 8.74
C GLY A 394 1.04 -11.82 7.24
N PRO A 395 0.02 -12.59 6.83
CA PRO A 395 -0.28 -12.82 5.41
C PRO A 395 -0.73 -11.54 4.69
N ALA A 396 -0.53 -11.50 3.37
CA ALA A 396 -0.98 -10.41 2.52
C ALA A 396 -1.74 -10.92 1.29
N SER A 397 -2.84 -10.27 0.90
CA SER A 397 -3.61 -10.66 -0.28
C SER A 397 -4.18 -9.48 -1.09
N PHE A 398 -4.15 -9.63 -2.42
CA PHE A 398 -4.69 -8.67 -3.39
C PHE A 398 -5.68 -9.32 -4.34
N THR A 399 -6.94 -8.86 -4.36
CA THR A 399 -7.96 -9.46 -5.24
C THR A 399 -8.16 -8.75 -6.58
N GLN A 400 -7.98 -7.43 -6.64
CA GLN A 400 -8.21 -6.64 -7.88
C GLN A 400 -6.92 -6.18 -8.58
N GLY A 401 -5.78 -6.15 -7.87
CA GLY A 401 -4.45 -5.91 -8.46
C GLY A 401 -3.82 -4.56 -8.08
N ILE A 402 -2.57 -4.40 -8.49
CA ILE A 402 -1.73 -3.21 -8.29
C ILE A 402 -1.20 -2.77 -9.66
N ASP A 403 -1.31 -1.49 -9.99
CA ASP A 403 -0.81 -0.93 -11.23
C ASP A 403 0.10 0.28 -10.98
N ALA A 404 1.39 0.09 -11.19
CA ALA A 404 2.42 1.12 -11.17
C ALA A 404 3.01 1.32 -12.57
N SER A 405 2.24 1.06 -13.64
CA SER A 405 2.73 1.22 -15.00
C SER A 405 3.00 2.69 -15.34
N GLY A 406 3.98 2.90 -16.22
CA GLY A 406 4.43 4.22 -16.62
C GLY A 406 4.52 4.43 -18.12
N GLY A 407 4.87 5.66 -18.49
CA GLY A 407 5.10 6.13 -19.85
C GLY A 407 6.57 6.06 -20.25
N GLY A 408 7.03 7.06 -21.01
CA GLY A 408 8.40 7.10 -21.54
C GLY A 408 9.51 7.31 -20.51
N SER A 409 9.18 7.62 -19.25
CA SER A 409 10.13 7.56 -18.13
C SER A 409 10.24 6.16 -17.50
N GLY A 410 9.42 5.19 -17.93
CA GLY A 410 9.47 3.79 -17.49
C GLY A 410 8.43 3.43 -16.42
N GLY A 411 8.32 2.13 -16.14
CA GLY A 411 7.43 1.58 -15.11
C GLY A 411 7.89 1.90 -13.69
N GLY A 412 6.99 1.70 -12.72
CA GLY A 412 7.21 2.03 -11.32
C GLY A 412 7.98 0.97 -10.52
N SER A 413 7.98 1.14 -9.20
CA SER A 413 8.62 0.20 -8.25
C SER A 413 7.61 -0.34 -7.25
N LEU A 414 7.59 -1.65 -7.06
CA LEU A 414 6.75 -2.31 -6.07
C LEU A 414 7.63 -3.12 -5.14
N ASP A 415 7.49 -2.87 -3.84
CA ASP A 415 8.18 -3.60 -2.78
C ASP A 415 7.13 -4.19 -1.85
N LEU A 416 6.96 -5.51 -1.92
CA LEU A 416 5.81 -6.21 -1.33
C LEU A 416 6.31 -7.25 -0.32
N GLU A 417 6.30 -6.86 0.95
CA GLU A 417 6.85 -7.67 2.04
C GLU A 417 5.75 -8.23 2.94
N ALA A 418 5.78 -9.53 3.27
CA ALA A 418 4.84 -10.15 4.19
C ALA A 418 5.48 -11.29 4.99
N LEU A 419 5.44 -11.26 6.32
CA LEU A 419 5.94 -12.39 7.12
C LEU A 419 5.17 -13.69 6.87
N GLY A 420 3.90 -13.58 6.47
CA GLY A 420 3.06 -14.71 6.06
C GLY A 420 3.10 -15.00 4.56
N THR A 421 2.11 -15.74 4.06
CA THR A 421 1.96 -15.94 2.62
C THR A 421 1.46 -14.67 1.95
N LEU A 422 2.15 -14.23 0.89
CA LEU A 422 1.68 -13.20 -0.02
C LEU A 422 0.98 -13.84 -1.22
N SER A 423 -0.24 -13.39 -1.53
CA SER A 423 -1.03 -13.90 -2.65
C SER A 423 -1.58 -12.81 -3.56
N THR A 424 -1.43 -12.99 -4.87
CA THR A 424 -1.90 -12.03 -5.88
C THR A 424 -2.93 -12.72 -6.77
N ALA A 425 -4.20 -12.33 -6.70
CA ALA A 425 -5.23 -12.81 -7.63
C ALA A 425 -5.47 -11.80 -8.76
N GLY A 426 -5.42 -10.51 -8.45
CA GLY A 426 -5.36 -9.45 -9.45
C GLY A 426 -3.97 -9.34 -10.09
N ALA A 427 -3.89 -8.59 -11.20
CA ALA A 427 -2.61 -8.34 -11.85
C ALA A 427 -1.74 -7.36 -11.04
N VAL A 428 -0.43 -7.56 -11.06
CA VAL A 428 0.58 -6.68 -10.46
C VAL A 428 1.47 -6.17 -11.60
N ARG A 429 1.41 -4.87 -11.89
CA ARG A 429 2.07 -4.29 -13.07
C ARG A 429 3.00 -3.15 -12.72
N ALA A 430 4.13 -3.12 -13.40
CA ALA A 430 5.04 -1.98 -13.54
C ALA A 430 5.55 -1.95 -14.99
N ASP A 431 4.64 -2.03 -15.95
CA ASP A 431 4.98 -1.93 -17.38
C ASP A 431 5.41 -0.50 -17.72
N GLY A 432 6.18 -0.30 -18.79
CA GLY A 432 6.54 1.05 -19.20
C GLY A 432 7.06 1.20 -20.62
N SER A 433 6.82 2.37 -21.22
CA SER A 433 7.31 2.69 -22.57
C SER A 433 8.70 3.28 -22.61
N GLY A 434 9.24 3.71 -21.46
CA GLY A 434 10.67 4.01 -21.25
C GLY A 434 11.49 2.82 -20.80
N GLY A 435 10.81 1.75 -20.39
CA GLY A 435 11.37 0.51 -19.83
C GLY A 435 10.41 -0.07 -18.81
N GLY A 436 10.44 -1.37 -18.61
CA GLY A 436 9.76 -2.00 -17.49
C GLY A 436 10.33 -1.54 -16.14
N GLY A 437 9.49 -1.53 -15.11
CA GLY A 437 9.86 -1.19 -13.75
C GLY A 437 10.36 -2.40 -12.96
N CYS A 438 10.28 -2.32 -11.63
CA CYS A 438 10.74 -3.38 -10.72
C CYS A 438 9.63 -3.84 -9.77
N ILE A 439 9.50 -5.14 -9.60
CA ILE A 439 8.61 -5.75 -8.60
C ILE A 439 9.44 -6.67 -7.72
N SER A 440 9.43 -6.42 -6.41
CA SER A 440 10.06 -7.24 -5.37
C SER A 440 8.99 -7.86 -4.48
N PHE A 441 9.08 -9.16 -4.25
CA PHE A 441 8.31 -9.88 -3.25
C PHE A 441 9.25 -10.45 -2.20
N CYS A 442 9.00 -10.15 -0.93
CA CYS A 442 9.67 -10.77 0.21
C CYS A 442 8.60 -11.42 1.09
N ALA A 443 8.50 -12.74 1.15
CA ALA A 443 7.37 -13.37 1.85
C ALA A 443 7.69 -14.64 2.65
N GLY A 444 6.87 -14.97 3.65
CA GLY A 444 6.91 -16.32 4.25
C GLY A 444 6.54 -17.42 3.24
N GLY A 445 5.73 -17.08 2.24
CA GLY A 445 5.44 -17.90 1.06
C GLY A 445 4.82 -17.04 -0.05
N LEU A 446 4.91 -17.43 -1.31
CA LEU A 446 4.41 -16.63 -2.43
C LEU A 446 3.48 -17.44 -3.34
N ALA A 447 2.27 -16.92 -3.59
CA ALA A 447 1.29 -17.50 -4.50
C ALA A 447 0.90 -16.50 -5.59
N ILE A 448 1.41 -16.69 -6.80
CA ILE A 448 1.12 -15.87 -7.99
C ILE A 448 -0.07 -16.48 -8.74
N ASN A 449 -1.26 -15.90 -8.52
CA ASN A 449 -2.50 -16.34 -9.16
C ASN A 449 -2.95 -15.42 -10.31
N GLY A 450 -2.55 -14.15 -10.27
CA GLY A 450 -2.70 -13.17 -11.34
C GLY A 450 -1.41 -12.97 -12.15
N ALA A 451 -1.46 -12.09 -13.15
CA ALA A 451 -0.29 -11.72 -13.94
C ALA A 451 0.62 -10.74 -13.19
N VAL A 452 1.92 -10.98 -13.18
CA VAL A 452 2.98 -10.07 -12.72
C VAL A 452 3.73 -9.59 -13.97
N SER A 453 3.79 -8.29 -14.20
CA SER A 453 4.27 -7.73 -15.48
C SER A 453 5.15 -6.51 -15.26
N VAL A 454 6.31 -6.50 -15.91
CA VAL A 454 7.28 -5.41 -15.99
C VAL A 454 7.75 -5.25 -17.44
N VAL A 455 6.80 -5.25 -18.37
CA VAL A 455 7.09 -5.25 -19.81
C VAL A 455 7.57 -3.88 -20.28
N GLY A 456 8.62 -3.88 -21.10
CA GLY A 456 9.06 -2.72 -21.86
C GLY A 456 8.34 -2.63 -23.20
N SER A 457 7.56 -1.59 -23.47
CA SER A 457 6.76 -1.53 -24.71
C SER A 457 6.43 -0.12 -25.23
N PRO A 458 6.52 0.18 -26.54
CA PRO A 458 6.70 -0.74 -27.67
C PRO A 458 8.16 -0.94 -28.14
N ASN A 459 9.10 -0.16 -27.61
CA ASN A 459 10.53 -0.22 -27.94
C ASN A 459 11.33 0.15 -26.69
N ALA A 460 11.17 -0.62 -25.63
CA ALA A 460 11.88 -0.38 -24.38
C ALA A 460 12.35 -1.70 -23.76
N PRO A 461 13.43 -1.71 -22.95
CA PRO A 461 13.88 -2.91 -22.26
C PRO A 461 12.84 -3.39 -21.26
N GLY A 462 12.76 -4.71 -21.07
CA GLY A 462 11.99 -5.30 -19.97
C GLY A 462 12.57 -4.93 -18.61
N GLY A 463 11.72 -5.00 -17.57
CA GLY A 463 12.06 -4.66 -16.20
C GLY A 463 12.53 -5.87 -15.36
N GLY A 464 12.36 -5.79 -14.05
CA GLY A 464 12.78 -6.84 -13.11
C GLY A 464 11.66 -7.36 -12.22
N VAL A 465 11.57 -8.68 -12.10
CA VAL A 465 10.76 -9.35 -11.07
C VAL A 465 11.69 -10.15 -10.17
N MET A 466 11.69 -9.84 -8.88
CA MET A 466 12.41 -10.57 -7.85
C MET A 466 11.42 -11.08 -6.82
N ALA A 467 11.54 -12.34 -6.44
CA ALA A 467 10.76 -12.94 -5.39
C ALA A 467 11.67 -13.79 -4.51
N ILE A 468 11.70 -13.48 -3.22
CA ILE A 468 12.37 -14.27 -2.21
C ILE A 468 11.31 -14.68 -1.20
N ALA A 469 11.10 -15.98 -1.05
CA ALA A 469 10.20 -16.51 -0.04
C ALA A 469 10.90 -17.51 0.89
N ASP A 470 10.62 -17.47 2.19
CA ASP A 470 11.16 -18.45 3.14
C ASP A 470 10.58 -19.85 2.91
N GLY A 471 9.35 -19.92 2.41
CA GLY A 471 8.61 -21.14 2.12
C GLY A 471 8.44 -21.42 0.63
N VAL A 472 7.24 -21.86 0.27
CA VAL A 472 6.88 -22.25 -1.10
C VAL A 472 6.66 -21.02 -1.99
N VAL A 473 7.12 -21.11 -3.23
CA VAL A 473 6.75 -20.20 -4.32
C VAL A 473 5.93 -20.99 -5.35
N ALA A 474 4.72 -20.51 -5.66
CA ALA A 474 3.82 -21.19 -6.58
C ALA A 474 3.23 -20.24 -7.62
N LEU A 475 3.39 -20.59 -8.90
CA LEU A 475 2.70 -19.95 -10.03
C LEU A 475 1.52 -20.84 -10.42
N SER A 476 0.31 -20.28 -10.30
CA SER A 476 -0.93 -20.98 -10.67
C SER A 476 -1.06 -21.19 -12.18
N GLY A 477 -2.08 -21.94 -12.63
CA GLY A 477 -2.33 -22.12 -14.07
C GLY A 477 -2.62 -20.83 -14.85
N SER A 478 -3.08 -19.77 -14.19
CA SER A 478 -3.23 -18.42 -14.78
C SER A 478 -2.03 -17.50 -14.48
N GLY A 479 -1.04 -17.99 -13.75
CA GLY A 479 0.14 -17.24 -13.37
C GLY A 479 0.98 -16.88 -14.59
N LEU A 480 1.26 -15.59 -14.73
CA LEU A 480 2.18 -15.04 -15.72
C LEU A 480 3.21 -14.21 -14.95
N VAL A 481 4.50 -14.38 -15.25
CA VAL A 481 5.56 -13.47 -14.85
C VAL A 481 6.23 -13.00 -16.13
N ASP A 482 5.97 -11.75 -16.52
CA ASP A 482 6.37 -11.18 -17.81
C ASP A 482 7.32 -10.00 -17.60
N ALA A 483 8.59 -10.22 -17.91
CA ALA A 483 9.64 -9.21 -17.97
C ALA A 483 10.14 -9.03 -19.40
N SER A 484 9.32 -9.35 -20.41
CA SER A 484 9.72 -9.26 -21.81
C SER A 484 9.89 -7.81 -22.26
N SER A 485 10.58 -7.66 -23.39
CA SER A 485 10.51 -6.45 -24.19
C SER A 485 9.68 -6.68 -25.43
N THR A 486 8.97 -5.64 -25.84
CA THR A 486 8.42 -5.54 -27.19
C THR A 486 9.32 -4.60 -28.00
N GLY A 487 9.59 -4.95 -29.26
CA GLY A 487 10.43 -4.15 -30.17
C GLY A 487 11.94 -4.39 -30.07
N ASP A 488 12.74 -3.36 -30.40
CA ASP A 488 14.21 -3.44 -30.61
C ASP A 488 15.03 -3.37 -29.31
N ASN A 489 14.68 -4.15 -28.28
CA ASN A 489 15.32 -4.09 -26.97
C ASN A 489 15.53 -5.46 -26.32
N SER A 490 16.31 -5.47 -25.22
CA SER A 490 16.59 -6.70 -24.47
C SER A 490 15.46 -7.05 -23.50
N GLY A 491 15.26 -8.35 -23.26
CA GLY A 491 14.39 -8.84 -22.20
C GLY A 491 14.92 -8.46 -20.81
N GLY A 492 14.04 -8.54 -19.82
CA GLY A 492 14.30 -8.19 -18.43
C GLY A 492 14.88 -9.32 -17.58
N CYS A 493 14.72 -9.22 -16.27
CA CYS A 493 15.13 -10.25 -15.33
C CYS A 493 13.96 -10.82 -14.53
N VAL A 494 13.98 -12.13 -14.32
CA VAL A 494 13.07 -12.83 -13.42
C VAL A 494 13.91 -13.67 -12.46
N ASP A 495 13.76 -13.44 -11.17
CA ASP A 495 14.42 -14.17 -10.10
C ASP A 495 13.40 -14.64 -9.09
N LEU A 496 13.19 -15.96 -8.99
CA LEU A 496 12.23 -16.57 -8.07
C LEU A 496 12.95 -17.58 -7.18
N GLU A 497 13.06 -17.25 -5.90
CA GLU A 497 13.72 -18.06 -4.89
C GLU A 497 12.73 -18.45 -3.79
N GLY A 498 12.56 -19.75 -3.58
CA GLY A 498 11.80 -20.30 -2.46
C GLY A 498 12.71 -21.08 -1.53
N GLY A 499 12.61 -20.85 -0.22
CA GLY A 499 13.24 -21.69 0.81
C GLY A 499 12.61 -23.08 0.91
N GLY A 500 11.43 -23.28 0.32
CA GLY A 500 10.81 -24.58 0.05
C GLY A 500 10.69 -24.89 -1.45
N ASP A 501 9.59 -25.54 -1.84
CA ASP A 501 9.34 -25.91 -3.24
C ASP A 501 9.04 -24.68 -4.12
N LEU A 502 9.48 -24.74 -5.38
CA LEU A 502 9.12 -23.78 -6.43
C LEU A 502 8.34 -24.53 -7.51
N THR A 503 7.07 -24.16 -7.72
CA THR A 503 6.21 -24.84 -8.70
C THR A 503 5.68 -23.89 -9.77
N ILE A 504 5.88 -24.27 -11.03
CA ILE A 504 5.35 -23.61 -12.23
C ILE A 504 4.28 -24.53 -12.84
N ALA A 505 3.01 -24.15 -12.73
CA ALA A 505 1.88 -24.96 -13.22
C ALA A 505 1.87 -25.14 -14.77
N PRO A 506 1.18 -26.15 -15.32
CA PRO A 506 1.23 -26.52 -16.75
C PRO A 506 0.95 -25.40 -17.77
N THR A 507 0.13 -24.42 -17.40
CA THR A 507 -0.25 -23.29 -18.26
C THR A 507 0.36 -21.97 -17.81
N ALA A 508 1.16 -21.97 -16.73
CA ALA A 508 1.88 -20.80 -16.27
C ALA A 508 3.02 -20.43 -17.25
N VAL A 509 3.36 -19.15 -17.28
CA VAL A 509 4.42 -18.62 -18.15
C VAL A 509 5.35 -17.72 -17.35
N ILE A 510 6.66 -17.94 -17.52
CA ILE A 510 7.72 -16.99 -17.19
C ILE A 510 8.33 -16.56 -18.51
N ASP A 511 8.19 -15.27 -18.83
CA ASP A 511 8.64 -14.65 -20.08
C ASP A 511 9.67 -13.56 -19.77
N ALA A 512 10.88 -13.71 -20.30
CA ALA A 512 11.92 -12.70 -20.31
C ALA A 512 12.49 -12.55 -21.73
N ASP A 513 11.68 -12.74 -22.76
CA ASP A 513 12.11 -12.65 -24.16
C ASP A 513 12.56 -11.21 -24.49
N GLY A 514 13.67 -11.11 -25.20
CA GLY A 514 14.03 -9.94 -25.97
C GLY A 514 13.35 -10.01 -27.33
N GLY A 515 12.79 -8.89 -27.79
CA GLY A 515 12.06 -8.85 -29.06
C GLY A 515 12.82 -9.49 -30.24
N ALA A 516 12.09 -9.97 -31.25
CA ALA A 516 12.62 -10.83 -32.32
C ALA A 516 13.60 -10.15 -33.32
N VAL A 517 14.00 -8.91 -33.10
CA VAL A 517 14.86 -8.14 -34.01
C VAL A 517 16.35 -8.39 -33.71
N THR A 518 17.11 -8.71 -34.75
CA THR A 518 18.54 -9.02 -34.68
C THR A 518 19.31 -8.03 -33.81
N GLY A 519 20.02 -8.55 -32.80
CA GLY A 519 20.80 -7.74 -31.85
C GLY A 519 20.19 -7.67 -30.45
N ASN A 520 18.88 -7.89 -30.34
CA ASN A 520 18.18 -7.90 -29.06
C ASN A 520 18.54 -9.14 -28.26
N ALA A 521 18.92 -8.96 -27.00
CA ALA A 521 19.25 -10.07 -26.12
C ALA A 521 18.00 -10.60 -25.42
N GLY A 522 17.95 -11.91 -25.18
CA GLY A 522 17.03 -12.46 -24.20
C GLY A 522 17.42 -12.04 -22.79
N GLY A 523 16.48 -12.17 -21.86
CA GLY A 523 16.64 -11.81 -20.47
C GLY A 523 17.39 -12.83 -19.62
N LEU A 524 17.34 -12.60 -18.31
CA LEU A 524 17.88 -13.48 -17.27
C LEU A 524 16.73 -14.14 -16.51
N ILE A 525 16.81 -15.45 -16.32
CA ILE A 525 15.90 -16.20 -15.46
C ILE A 525 16.70 -16.95 -14.39
N CYS A 526 16.38 -16.73 -13.13
CA CYS A 526 16.90 -17.44 -11.98
C CYS A 526 15.75 -18.08 -11.20
N LEU A 527 15.86 -19.38 -10.95
CA LEU A 527 14.84 -20.18 -10.28
C LEU A 527 15.53 -21.03 -9.22
N VAL A 528 15.26 -20.76 -7.95
CA VAL A 528 15.88 -21.45 -6.82
C VAL A 528 14.79 -22.06 -5.94
N SER A 529 14.97 -23.32 -5.59
CA SER A 529 14.12 -24.04 -4.63
C SER A 529 14.97 -24.66 -3.53
N GLY A 530 14.56 -24.46 -2.30
CA GLY A 530 15.35 -24.75 -1.12
C GLY A 530 16.58 -23.85 -0.99
N THR A 531 17.32 -24.07 0.09
CA THR A 531 18.64 -23.49 0.31
C THR A 531 19.64 -24.62 0.52
N PRO A 532 20.96 -24.37 0.63
CA PRO A 532 21.88 -25.40 1.10
C PRO A 532 21.40 -26.11 2.39
N ASP A 533 20.58 -25.43 3.20
CA ASP A 533 20.15 -25.85 4.53
C ASP A 533 18.68 -26.30 4.59
N LEU A 534 17.90 -26.05 3.53
CA LEU A 534 16.48 -26.39 3.42
C LEU A 534 16.23 -27.28 2.19
N PRO A 535 15.36 -28.29 2.30
CA PRO A 535 14.91 -29.03 1.14
C PRO A 535 13.98 -28.14 0.29
N GLY A 536 13.98 -28.37 -1.02
CA GLY A 536 13.03 -27.73 -1.93
C GLY A 536 13.19 -28.31 -3.33
N ASP A 537 12.09 -28.78 -3.90
CA ASP A 537 12.04 -29.28 -5.26
C ASP A 537 11.55 -28.19 -6.22
N LEU A 538 12.17 -28.13 -7.41
CA LEU A 538 11.79 -27.25 -8.50
C LEU A 538 10.97 -28.04 -9.52
N ILE A 539 9.70 -27.69 -9.67
CA ILE A 539 8.77 -28.35 -10.58
C ILE A 539 8.39 -27.40 -11.72
N VAL A 540 8.79 -27.73 -12.95
CA VAL A 540 8.52 -26.95 -14.16
C VAL A 540 7.53 -27.71 -15.04
N ASN A 541 6.25 -27.38 -14.95
CA ASN A 541 5.23 -27.89 -15.86
C ASN A 541 4.82 -26.87 -16.93
N GLY A 542 5.01 -25.58 -16.65
CA GLY A 542 4.68 -24.48 -17.57
C GLY A 542 5.81 -24.09 -18.52
N LYS A 543 5.72 -22.88 -19.06
CA LYS A 543 6.71 -22.33 -19.98
C LYS A 543 7.63 -21.35 -19.27
N VAL A 544 8.93 -21.50 -19.49
CA VAL A 544 9.99 -20.60 -19.03
C VAL A 544 10.82 -20.25 -20.24
N HIS A 545 10.90 -18.98 -20.61
CA HIS A 545 11.65 -18.57 -21.79
C HIS A 545 12.25 -17.18 -21.70
N ALA A 546 13.45 -17.05 -22.26
CA ALA A 546 14.22 -15.82 -22.35
C ALA A 546 14.92 -15.79 -23.72
N LYS A 547 14.14 -15.78 -24.79
CA LYS A 547 14.65 -15.84 -26.17
C LYS A 547 15.23 -14.51 -26.61
N GLY A 548 16.15 -14.55 -27.54
CA GLY A 548 16.73 -13.34 -28.13
C GLY A 548 17.25 -13.57 -29.54
N SER A 549 18.05 -12.66 -30.04
CA SER A 549 18.73 -12.74 -31.33
C SER A 549 20.06 -11.98 -31.35
N SER A 550 20.66 -11.77 -30.18
CA SER A 550 21.91 -11.04 -29.99
C SER A 550 23.14 -11.87 -30.35
N PRO A 551 24.09 -11.31 -31.13
CA PRO A 551 25.36 -11.98 -31.42
C PRO A 551 26.39 -11.85 -30.30
N THR A 552 26.20 -10.94 -29.34
CA THR A 552 27.21 -10.56 -28.33
C THR A 552 26.73 -10.74 -26.90
N VAL A 553 25.45 -10.59 -26.64
CA VAL A 553 24.83 -10.77 -25.31
C VAL A 553 24.16 -12.15 -25.25
N SER A 554 23.98 -12.67 -24.04
CA SER A 554 23.47 -14.02 -23.81
C SER A 554 22.19 -13.98 -22.97
N ALA A 555 21.13 -14.60 -23.48
CA ALA A 555 20.05 -15.14 -22.69
C ALA A 555 20.59 -16.18 -21.70
N LEU A 556 20.13 -16.12 -20.46
CA LEU A 556 20.62 -16.97 -19.38
C LEU A 556 19.45 -17.50 -18.55
N ALA A 557 19.43 -18.80 -18.32
CA ALA A 557 18.59 -19.41 -17.29
C ALA A 557 19.45 -20.20 -16.29
N SER A 558 19.19 -20.02 -15.01
CA SER A 558 19.82 -20.73 -13.89
C SER A 558 18.75 -21.34 -13.02
N LEU A 559 18.76 -22.67 -12.89
CA LEU A 559 17.81 -23.44 -12.10
C LEU A 559 18.56 -24.23 -11.02
N GLU A 560 18.20 -24.04 -9.76
CA GLU A 560 18.75 -24.78 -8.62
C GLU A 560 17.65 -25.39 -7.75
N GLY A 561 17.85 -26.64 -7.31
CA GLY A 561 16.91 -27.34 -6.46
C GLY A 561 17.44 -28.67 -5.93
N CYS A 562 16.67 -29.31 -5.06
CA CYS A 562 16.91 -30.70 -4.67
C CYS A 562 16.65 -31.62 -5.85
N THR A 563 15.39 -31.74 -6.23
CA THR A 563 14.97 -32.33 -7.48
C THR A 563 14.59 -31.21 -8.43
N ILE A 564 15.10 -31.24 -9.65
CA ILE A 564 14.55 -30.43 -10.74
C ILE A 564 13.70 -31.38 -11.59
N HIS A 565 12.39 -31.14 -11.64
CA HIS A 565 11.45 -31.96 -12.38
C HIS A 565 10.79 -31.15 -13.49
N PHE A 566 11.06 -31.51 -14.74
CA PHE A 566 10.30 -31.04 -15.89
C PHE A 566 9.19 -32.03 -16.20
N GLY A 567 7.94 -31.60 -16.03
CA GLY A 567 6.77 -32.37 -16.41
C GLY A 567 6.58 -32.42 -17.94
N PRO A 568 5.58 -33.18 -18.43
CA PRO A 568 5.42 -33.46 -19.87
C PRO A 568 5.12 -32.22 -20.73
N THR A 569 4.64 -31.13 -20.12
CA THR A 569 4.39 -29.84 -20.78
C THR A 569 5.45 -28.80 -20.48
N GLY A 570 6.41 -29.11 -19.60
CA GLY A 570 7.43 -28.19 -19.11
C GLY A 570 8.39 -27.78 -20.22
N THR A 571 8.60 -26.47 -20.37
CA THR A 571 9.59 -25.95 -21.32
C THR A 571 10.51 -24.93 -20.69
N LEU A 572 11.81 -25.06 -20.96
CA LEU A 572 12.84 -24.04 -20.74
C LEU A 572 13.44 -23.66 -22.10
N ASP A 573 13.39 -22.40 -22.52
CA ASP A 573 13.86 -21.98 -23.84
C ASP A 573 14.59 -20.62 -23.81
N THR A 574 15.92 -20.64 -23.90
CA THR A 574 16.77 -19.44 -24.02
C THR A 574 17.27 -19.22 -25.44
N SER A 575 16.67 -19.86 -26.45
CA SER A 575 17.22 -19.89 -27.80
C SER A 575 17.22 -18.53 -28.51
N GLY A 576 18.05 -18.46 -29.56
CA GLY A 576 18.18 -17.34 -30.48
C GLY A 576 19.42 -16.47 -30.26
N ASP A 577 19.84 -16.22 -29.02
CA ASP A 577 21.12 -15.55 -28.74
C ASP A 577 22.33 -16.45 -29.03
N ARG A 578 23.40 -15.89 -29.61
CA ARG A 578 24.60 -16.68 -30.00
C ARG A 578 25.24 -17.44 -28.82
N LEU A 579 25.16 -16.86 -27.63
CA LEU A 579 25.82 -17.34 -26.41
C LEU A 579 24.83 -17.81 -25.34
N ALA A 580 23.58 -18.09 -25.73
CA ALA A 580 22.52 -18.52 -24.84
C ALA A 580 22.90 -19.73 -23.98
N ARG A 581 22.53 -19.74 -22.69
CA ARG A 581 22.85 -20.86 -21.80
C ARG A 581 21.72 -21.17 -20.82
N ASN A 582 21.53 -22.47 -20.61
CA ASN A 582 20.78 -23.00 -19.47
C ASN A 582 21.77 -23.66 -18.50
N THR A 583 21.67 -23.36 -17.21
CA THR A 583 22.43 -24.01 -16.14
C THR A 583 21.45 -24.65 -15.18
N LEU A 584 21.54 -25.97 -15.00
CA LEU A 584 20.68 -26.75 -14.13
C LEU A 584 21.55 -27.41 -13.07
N ARG A 585 21.28 -27.14 -11.79
CA ARG A 585 22.00 -27.72 -10.66
C ARG A 585 21.01 -28.43 -9.75
N ALA A 586 20.93 -29.75 -9.87
CA ALA A 586 20.10 -30.57 -8.99
C ALA A 586 20.98 -31.27 -7.95
N ARG A 587 20.62 -31.11 -6.68
CA ARG A 587 21.37 -31.69 -5.55
C ARG A 587 20.98 -33.15 -5.27
N ARG A 588 19.87 -33.63 -5.82
CA ARG A 588 19.39 -35.02 -5.70
C ARG A 588 19.18 -35.67 -7.06
N ALA A 589 18.30 -35.13 -7.88
CA ALA A 589 17.96 -35.72 -9.17
C ALA A 589 17.45 -34.68 -10.18
N LEU A 590 17.66 -34.94 -11.47
CA LEU A 590 17.04 -34.23 -12.57
C LEU A 590 16.09 -35.18 -13.30
N VAL A 591 14.80 -34.88 -13.27
CA VAL A 591 13.73 -35.68 -13.87
C VAL A 591 13.18 -34.90 -15.07
N VAL A 592 13.17 -35.54 -16.25
CA VAL A 592 12.67 -34.95 -17.49
C VAL A 592 11.67 -35.91 -18.10
N ASP A 593 10.39 -35.58 -18.00
CA ASP A 593 9.31 -36.42 -18.49
C ASP A 593 9.22 -36.39 -20.03
N PRO A 594 8.70 -37.46 -20.66
CA PRO A 594 8.43 -37.45 -22.09
C PRO A 594 7.52 -36.27 -22.50
N GLY A 595 8.01 -35.43 -23.40
CA GLY A 595 7.31 -34.22 -23.87
C GLY A 595 7.95 -32.91 -23.40
N ALA A 596 8.70 -32.94 -22.29
CA ALA A 596 9.46 -31.79 -21.80
C ALA A 596 10.50 -31.29 -22.82
N GLN A 597 10.76 -29.98 -22.82
CA GLN A 597 11.71 -29.36 -23.76
C GLN A 597 12.65 -28.38 -23.06
N ILE A 598 13.95 -28.62 -23.15
CA ILE A 598 15.01 -27.75 -22.64
C ILE A 598 15.86 -27.32 -23.83
N LYS A 599 15.77 -26.05 -24.21
CA LYS A 599 16.31 -25.50 -25.46
C LYS A 599 17.26 -24.34 -25.21
N THR A 600 18.36 -24.34 -25.95
CA THR A 600 19.22 -23.18 -26.15
C THR A 600 19.67 -23.13 -27.62
N THR A 601 20.38 -22.06 -28.01
CA THR A 601 20.84 -21.86 -29.40
C THR A 601 21.84 -22.93 -29.82
N ASP A 602 21.48 -23.69 -30.85
CA ASP A 602 22.39 -24.60 -31.53
C ASP A 602 23.14 -23.85 -32.64
N GLY A 603 24.32 -23.30 -32.29
CA GLY A 603 24.99 -22.28 -33.11
C GLY A 603 26.49 -22.50 -33.36
N GLY A 604 27.03 -23.68 -33.05
CA GLY A 604 28.46 -23.97 -33.23
C GLY A 604 29.42 -23.24 -32.29
N ASP A 605 28.95 -22.30 -31.45
CA ASP A 605 29.75 -21.71 -30.37
C ASP A 605 29.74 -22.66 -29.15
N PRO A 606 30.91 -23.13 -28.66
CA PRO A 606 30.98 -24.06 -27.54
C PRO A 606 30.47 -23.48 -26.22
N ARG A 607 30.24 -22.17 -26.15
CA ARG A 607 29.68 -21.50 -24.97
C ARG A 607 28.15 -21.47 -24.94
N SER A 608 27.47 -21.79 -26.04
CA SER A 608 26.01 -21.93 -26.10
C SER A 608 25.63 -23.39 -25.85
N ARG A 609 25.30 -23.71 -24.59
CA ARG A 609 25.10 -25.09 -24.10
C ARG A 609 24.09 -25.15 -22.97
N ASN A 610 23.46 -26.31 -22.85
CA ASN A 610 22.77 -26.73 -21.64
C ASN A 610 23.82 -27.34 -20.70
N ARG A 611 23.99 -26.80 -19.50
CA ARG A 611 24.92 -27.33 -18.49
C ARG A 611 24.15 -27.94 -17.34
N VAL A 612 24.53 -29.15 -16.96
CA VAL A 612 23.84 -29.94 -15.94
C VAL A 612 24.83 -30.37 -14.87
N THR A 613 24.55 -30.04 -13.62
CA THR A 613 25.32 -30.50 -12.45
C THR A 613 24.47 -31.41 -11.58
N LEU A 614 24.97 -32.62 -11.31
CA LEU A 614 24.26 -33.68 -10.57
C LEU A 614 25.19 -34.37 -9.56
N PRO A 615 24.64 -35.03 -8.53
CA PRO A 615 25.44 -35.87 -7.65
C PRO A 615 25.94 -37.13 -8.36
N ILE A 616 27.09 -37.66 -7.92
CA ILE A 616 27.61 -38.95 -8.39
C ILE A 616 26.55 -40.04 -8.16
N GLY A 617 26.27 -40.84 -9.20
CA GLY A 617 25.26 -41.90 -9.17
C GLY A 617 23.87 -41.45 -9.67
N ALA A 618 23.65 -40.15 -9.88
CA ALA A 618 22.44 -39.67 -10.51
C ALA A 618 22.35 -40.11 -11.98
N THR A 619 21.12 -40.38 -12.43
CA THR A 619 20.84 -40.69 -13.84
C THR A 619 20.82 -39.39 -14.64
N VAL A 620 21.56 -39.35 -15.76
CA VAL A 620 21.51 -38.24 -16.71
C VAL A 620 20.36 -38.49 -17.68
N PRO A 621 19.41 -37.55 -17.85
CA PRO A 621 18.33 -37.72 -18.83
C PRO A 621 18.87 -37.81 -20.26
N ALA A 622 18.39 -38.80 -21.01
CA ALA A 622 18.85 -39.06 -22.38
C ALA A 622 18.10 -38.24 -23.46
N ALA A 623 16.99 -37.59 -23.10
CA ALA A 623 16.10 -36.88 -24.01
C ALA A 623 15.58 -35.58 -23.39
N GLY A 624 14.94 -34.74 -24.21
CA GLY A 624 14.37 -33.45 -23.79
C GLY A 624 15.30 -32.25 -24.00
N PHE A 625 16.58 -32.46 -24.30
CA PHE A 625 17.56 -31.39 -24.53
C PHE A 625 17.78 -31.09 -26.01
N SER A 626 17.83 -29.79 -26.34
CA SER A 626 18.22 -29.28 -27.65
C SER A 626 19.18 -28.09 -27.48
N PRO A 627 20.45 -28.18 -27.91
CA PRO A 627 21.11 -29.39 -28.42
C PRO A 627 21.21 -30.51 -27.35
N PRO A 628 21.36 -31.78 -27.76
CA PRO A 628 21.57 -32.89 -26.83
C PRO A 628 22.81 -32.70 -25.95
N LEU A 629 22.76 -33.20 -24.71
CA LEU A 629 23.88 -33.09 -23.76
C LEU A 629 25.11 -33.86 -24.22
N ALA A 630 26.28 -33.21 -24.24
CA ALA A 630 27.56 -33.87 -24.40
C ALA A 630 27.95 -34.68 -23.14
N PRO A 631 28.58 -35.86 -23.30
CA PRO A 631 28.94 -36.73 -22.18
C PRO A 631 29.95 -36.08 -21.22
N PRO A 632 29.98 -36.48 -19.94
CA PRO A 632 30.78 -35.86 -18.87
C PRO A 632 32.31 -36.00 -19.04
N SER A 633 32.78 -36.93 -19.88
CA SER A 633 34.20 -37.08 -20.20
C SER A 633 34.46 -36.61 -21.63
N PRO A 634 35.50 -35.80 -21.88
CA PRO A 634 35.91 -35.50 -23.24
C PRO A 634 36.25 -36.82 -23.93
N ILE A 635 35.69 -37.01 -25.13
CA ILE A 635 35.91 -38.21 -25.94
C ILE A 635 36.92 -37.92 -27.03
N CYS A 636 37.69 -38.92 -27.41
CA CYS A 636 38.62 -38.83 -28.52
C CYS A 636 37.89 -38.56 -29.84
N VAL A 637 38.33 -37.50 -30.53
CA VAL A 637 37.85 -37.12 -31.86
C VAL A 637 38.96 -37.42 -32.88
N GLY A 638 38.67 -38.34 -33.80
CA GLY A 638 39.66 -38.85 -34.77
C GLY A 638 40.67 -39.82 -34.15
N GLY A 639 41.55 -40.38 -34.99
CA GLY A 639 42.55 -41.38 -34.57
C GLY A 639 41.98 -42.78 -34.29
N THR A 640 42.85 -43.71 -33.87
CA THR A 640 42.45 -45.09 -33.55
C THR A 640 41.69 -45.21 -32.22
N GLY A 641 41.71 -44.16 -31.40
CA GLY A 641 40.96 -44.06 -30.15
C GLY A 641 39.60 -43.38 -30.25
N ALA A 642 39.12 -43.04 -31.46
CA ALA A 642 37.87 -42.29 -31.64
C ALA A 642 36.68 -42.93 -30.89
N GLY A 643 35.96 -42.12 -30.10
CA GLY A 643 34.85 -42.58 -29.26
C GLY A 643 35.25 -43.13 -27.88
N GLN A 644 36.54 -43.23 -27.56
CA GLN A 644 36.99 -43.56 -26.20
C GLN A 644 37.08 -42.31 -25.31
N PRO A 645 36.92 -42.44 -23.98
CA PRO A 645 37.20 -41.35 -23.03
C PRO A 645 38.68 -40.96 -23.11
N CYS A 646 38.96 -39.66 -23.04
CA CYS A 646 40.30 -39.13 -23.13
C CYS A 646 40.57 -38.19 -21.94
N ARG A 647 41.82 -38.14 -21.45
CA ARG A 647 42.20 -37.24 -20.34
C ARG A 647 43.03 -36.07 -20.82
N VAL A 648 43.87 -36.27 -21.83
CA VAL A 648 44.71 -35.24 -22.47
C VAL A 648 44.93 -35.55 -23.95
N ASP A 649 45.32 -34.53 -24.73
CA ASP A 649 45.69 -34.71 -26.14
C ASP A 649 46.85 -35.71 -26.27
N GLY A 650 46.65 -36.74 -27.10
CA GLY A 650 47.59 -37.85 -27.29
C GLY A 650 47.08 -39.21 -26.81
N ASP A 651 46.13 -39.26 -25.87
CA ASP A 651 45.46 -40.51 -25.43
C ASP A 651 44.67 -41.18 -26.57
N CYS A 652 44.37 -40.42 -27.62
CA CYS A 652 43.44 -40.78 -28.68
C CYS A 652 44.08 -41.49 -29.88
N GLY A 653 45.30 -42.01 -29.75
CA GLY A 653 45.96 -42.77 -30.82
C GLY A 653 46.05 -41.98 -32.13
N GLY A 654 46.53 -40.74 -32.05
CA GLY A 654 46.62 -39.80 -33.17
C GLY A 654 45.41 -38.88 -33.39
N GLY A 655 44.37 -38.99 -32.54
CA GLY A 655 43.28 -38.02 -32.44
C GLY A 655 43.51 -36.95 -31.37
N THR A 656 42.56 -36.02 -31.25
CA THR A 656 42.54 -34.97 -30.20
C THR A 656 41.46 -35.25 -29.18
N CYS A 657 41.64 -34.77 -27.95
CA CYS A 657 40.58 -34.77 -26.95
C CYS A 657 39.44 -33.83 -27.34
N GLY A 658 38.20 -34.28 -27.20
CA GLY A 658 37.01 -33.45 -27.40
C GLY A 658 36.86 -32.34 -26.35
N ALA A 659 35.95 -31.40 -26.59
CA ALA A 659 35.61 -30.35 -25.63
C ALA A 659 35.05 -30.93 -24.30
N PRO A 660 35.22 -30.23 -23.17
CA PRO A 660 34.64 -30.65 -21.88
C PRO A 660 33.11 -30.83 -21.98
N GLY A 661 32.60 -31.81 -21.23
CA GLY A 661 31.20 -32.23 -21.26
C GLY A 661 30.20 -31.19 -20.74
N ASP A 662 28.94 -31.36 -21.13
CA ASP A 662 27.81 -30.56 -20.66
C ASP A 662 27.32 -31.01 -19.28
N VAL A 663 27.74 -32.20 -18.85
CA VAL A 663 27.36 -32.83 -17.58
C VAL A 663 28.53 -32.82 -16.61
N GLN A 664 28.30 -32.28 -15.42
CA GLN A 664 29.24 -32.33 -14.30
C GLN A 664 28.66 -33.19 -13.17
N LEU A 665 29.33 -34.30 -12.87
CA LEU A 665 29.00 -35.16 -11.73
C LEU A 665 29.90 -34.80 -10.55
N LEU A 666 29.30 -34.41 -9.43
CA LEU A 666 30.02 -33.98 -8.23
C LEU A 666 29.72 -34.90 -7.04
N PRO A 667 30.70 -35.20 -6.18
CA PRO A 667 30.42 -35.86 -4.91
C PRO A 667 29.62 -34.92 -4.00
N PHE A 668 29.02 -35.49 -2.95
CA PHE A 668 28.45 -34.67 -1.89
C PHE A 668 29.53 -34.00 -1.06
N CYS A 669 29.23 -32.78 -0.61
CA CYS A 669 30.04 -32.11 0.39
C CYS A 669 29.91 -32.85 1.72
N THR A 670 31.03 -32.92 2.44
CA THR A 670 31.10 -33.54 3.78
C THR A 670 31.37 -32.51 4.87
N ALA A 671 31.64 -31.26 4.49
CA ALA A 671 31.92 -30.14 5.38
C ALA A 671 31.60 -28.79 4.72
N VAL A 672 31.41 -27.76 5.56
CA VAL A 672 31.20 -26.38 5.12
C VAL A 672 32.42 -25.87 4.35
N GLY A 673 32.20 -25.19 3.22
CA GLY A 673 33.26 -24.55 2.44
C GLY A 673 34.09 -25.52 1.59
N GLN A 674 33.73 -26.81 1.54
CA GLN A 674 34.33 -27.75 0.60
C GLN A 674 34.01 -27.32 -0.85
N LEU A 675 35.04 -27.25 -1.69
CA LEU A 675 34.90 -26.90 -3.11
C LEU A 675 34.71 -28.16 -3.97
N ALA A 676 34.16 -28.00 -5.17
CA ALA A 676 33.95 -29.07 -6.14
C ALA A 676 33.10 -30.24 -5.61
N CYS A 677 32.05 -29.92 -4.84
CA CYS A 677 31.05 -30.86 -4.33
C CYS A 677 29.65 -30.20 -4.37
N LEU A 678 28.61 -31.00 -4.18
CA LEU A 678 27.24 -30.52 -3.99
C LEU A 678 26.87 -30.66 -2.52
N THR A 679 26.33 -29.62 -1.91
CA THR A 679 25.66 -29.77 -0.60
C THR A 679 24.50 -30.73 -0.82
N PRO A 680 24.42 -31.88 -0.12
CA PRO A 680 23.29 -32.78 -0.25
C PRO A 680 22.02 -32.10 0.25
N CYS A 681 20.87 -32.57 -0.21
CA CYS A 681 19.60 -32.11 0.32
C CYS A 681 19.36 -32.73 1.70
N PRO A 682 18.99 -31.93 2.70
CA PRO A 682 18.58 -32.48 3.98
C PRO A 682 17.39 -33.44 3.79
N VAL A 683 17.49 -34.61 4.40
CA VAL A 683 16.50 -35.68 4.50
C VAL A 683 16.25 -35.94 5.99
N CYS A 684 15.52 -35.02 6.60
CA CYS A 684 15.05 -35.20 7.96
C CYS A 684 14.31 -36.52 8.14
N GLY A 685 14.77 -37.35 9.07
CA GLY A 685 14.07 -38.56 9.47
C GLY A 685 14.57 -39.87 8.86
N ASN A 686 15.76 -39.91 8.25
CA ASN A 686 16.31 -41.11 7.64
C ASN A 686 17.20 -41.95 8.58
N GLN A 687 17.33 -41.54 9.86
CA GLN A 687 18.20 -42.11 10.90
C GLN A 687 19.71 -41.91 10.68
N LEU A 688 20.12 -41.01 9.77
CA LEU A 688 21.52 -40.78 9.44
C LEU A 688 21.84 -39.29 9.61
N ILE A 689 22.77 -38.97 10.51
CA ILE A 689 23.32 -37.60 10.59
C ILE A 689 24.33 -37.45 9.45
N GLU A 690 23.98 -36.64 8.45
CA GLU A 690 24.79 -36.38 7.26
C GLU A 690 24.94 -34.87 7.08
N PHE A 691 26.10 -34.38 6.63
CA PHE A 691 26.26 -32.95 6.35
C PHE A 691 25.17 -32.47 5.37
N PRO A 692 24.43 -31.36 5.56
CA PRO A 692 24.57 -30.35 6.62
C PRO A 692 23.75 -30.61 7.90
N GLU A 693 23.01 -31.71 7.97
CA GLU A 693 22.27 -32.13 9.15
C GLU A 693 23.22 -32.38 10.32
N THR A 694 22.74 -32.04 11.51
CA THR A 694 23.45 -32.25 12.77
C THR A 694 22.58 -33.02 13.78
N CYS A 695 21.30 -33.24 13.46
CA CYS A 695 20.39 -34.06 14.23
C CYS A 695 19.38 -34.76 13.31
N ASP A 696 19.14 -36.05 13.55
CA ASP A 696 18.12 -36.83 12.85
C ASP A 696 17.52 -37.85 13.83
N THR A 697 16.19 -37.99 13.82
CA THR A 697 15.43 -38.85 14.74
C THR A 697 14.61 -39.94 14.06
N GLY A 698 14.85 -40.22 12.78
CA GLY A 698 14.23 -41.38 12.13
C GLY A 698 12.74 -41.25 11.82
N GLY A 699 12.32 -40.03 11.48
CA GLY A 699 11.04 -39.79 10.83
C GLY A 699 9.86 -39.76 11.80
N HIS A 700 10.09 -39.47 13.08
CA HIS A 700 9.00 -38.99 13.93
C HIS A 700 8.76 -37.51 13.61
N PRO A 701 7.70 -37.16 12.86
CA PRO A 701 7.33 -35.76 12.70
C PRO A 701 7.07 -35.21 14.12
N ASP A 702 7.72 -34.10 14.45
CA ASP A 702 7.63 -33.38 15.74
C ASP A 702 8.52 -33.87 16.91
N ALA A 703 9.44 -34.83 16.72
CA ALA A 703 10.09 -35.44 17.89
C ALA A 703 11.26 -34.68 18.51
N CYS A 704 12.14 -34.01 17.77
CA CYS A 704 13.38 -33.48 18.38
C CYS A 704 14.20 -32.51 17.53
N CYS A 705 13.91 -32.30 16.24
CA CYS A 705 14.72 -31.48 15.34
C CYS A 705 13.84 -30.47 14.61
N ASN A 706 14.37 -29.29 14.33
CA ASN A 706 13.68 -28.32 13.47
C ASN A 706 13.63 -28.81 12.00
N ALA A 707 12.88 -28.09 11.15
CA ALA A 707 12.71 -28.45 9.73
C ALA A 707 14.02 -28.48 8.90
N THR A 708 15.11 -27.93 9.42
CA THR A 708 16.44 -27.98 8.78
C THR A 708 17.30 -29.15 9.29
N CYS A 709 16.85 -29.92 10.27
CA CYS A 709 17.63 -30.98 10.93
C CYS A 709 18.98 -30.52 11.48
N ARG A 710 19.07 -29.23 11.84
CA ARG A 710 20.30 -28.58 12.33
C ARG A 710 20.28 -28.25 13.81
N THR A 711 19.09 -28.11 14.39
CA THR A 711 18.97 -27.84 15.82
C THR A 711 17.88 -28.69 16.42
N PRO A 712 18.11 -29.19 17.65
CA PRO A 712 17.03 -29.81 18.37
C PRO A 712 15.91 -28.79 18.64
N PHE A 713 14.65 -29.17 18.40
CA PHE A 713 13.49 -28.34 18.68
C PHE A 713 12.55 -29.10 19.63
N CYS A 714 12.66 -28.79 20.92
CA CYS A 714 11.81 -29.35 21.97
C CYS A 714 11.29 -28.31 22.97
N ASN A 715 11.46 -27.03 22.69
CA ASN A 715 11.04 -25.97 23.62
C ASN A 715 9.52 -25.77 23.53
N ASP A 716 8.76 -26.05 24.60
CA ASP A 716 7.31 -25.80 24.65
C ASP A 716 6.97 -24.35 25.06
N LEU A 717 8.00 -23.52 25.26
CA LEU A 717 7.93 -22.14 25.70
C LEU A 717 7.35 -21.97 27.13
N ASP A 718 7.22 -23.05 27.90
CA ASP A 718 6.86 -22.99 29.31
C ASP A 718 8.14 -22.87 30.16
N ALA A 719 8.33 -21.72 30.81
CA ALA A 719 9.49 -21.50 31.69
C ALA A 719 9.48 -22.43 32.93
N CYS A 720 8.37 -23.12 33.21
CA CYS A 720 8.22 -24.09 34.28
C CYS A 720 8.44 -25.54 33.85
N THR A 721 8.83 -25.81 32.61
CA THR A 721 9.21 -27.14 32.13
C THR A 721 10.71 -27.17 31.84
N THR A 722 11.30 -28.35 31.99
CA THR A 722 12.61 -28.67 31.44
C THR A 722 12.37 -29.53 30.22
N ASP A 723 12.77 -29.00 29.08
CA ASP A 723 12.56 -29.62 27.79
C ASP A 723 13.77 -30.47 27.39
N ALA A 724 13.52 -31.73 27.07
CA ALA A 724 14.55 -32.65 26.64
C ALA A 724 14.06 -33.52 25.48
N CYS A 725 14.93 -33.72 24.49
CA CYS A 725 14.71 -34.67 23.41
C CYS A 725 15.01 -36.10 23.88
N SER A 726 14.08 -37.04 23.69
CA SER A 726 14.30 -38.46 23.98
C SER A 726 13.72 -39.36 22.88
N VAL A 727 14.61 -39.92 22.06
CA VAL A 727 14.26 -40.92 21.03
C VAL A 727 13.63 -42.16 21.66
N ALA A 728 14.06 -42.56 22.87
CA ALA A 728 13.48 -43.69 23.60
C ALA A 728 12.07 -43.42 24.16
N ALA A 729 11.72 -42.14 24.39
CA ALA A 729 10.39 -41.74 24.84
C ALA A 729 9.45 -41.36 23.68
N GLY A 730 9.89 -41.48 22.44
CA GLY A 730 9.10 -41.15 21.25
C GLY A 730 9.05 -39.66 20.91
N GLY A 731 9.95 -38.82 21.43
CA GLY A 731 10.06 -37.41 21.06
C GLY A 731 10.43 -36.47 22.20
N CYS A 732 9.91 -35.24 22.14
CA CYS A 732 10.15 -34.22 23.16
C CYS A 732 9.49 -34.61 24.48
N THR A 733 10.23 -34.40 25.56
CA THR A 733 9.78 -34.61 26.92
C THR A 733 9.82 -33.28 27.65
N HIS A 734 8.67 -32.89 28.20
CA HIS A 734 8.50 -31.66 28.96
C HIS A 734 8.32 -32.04 30.43
N THR A 735 9.37 -31.88 31.23
CA THR A 735 9.34 -32.27 32.65
C THR A 735 9.09 -31.04 33.51
N ARG A 736 7.96 -31.01 34.20
CA ARG A 736 7.62 -29.88 35.08
C ARG A 736 8.66 -29.70 36.19
N ILE A 737 9.14 -28.47 36.37
CA ILE A 737 10.03 -28.08 37.46
C ILE A 737 9.23 -28.04 38.76
N GLU A 738 9.63 -28.85 39.74
CA GLU A 738 8.94 -28.97 41.02
C GLU A 738 8.92 -27.62 41.75
N GLY A 739 7.74 -27.14 42.14
CA GLY A 739 7.55 -25.85 42.81
C GLY A 739 7.39 -24.62 41.90
N CYS A 740 7.45 -24.78 40.57
CA CYS A 740 7.23 -23.68 39.64
C CYS A 740 5.73 -23.37 39.47
N THR A 741 5.35 -22.11 39.68
CA THR A 741 3.98 -21.59 39.49
C THR A 741 4.04 -20.40 38.56
N THR A 742 3.38 -20.49 37.40
CA THR A 742 3.24 -19.41 36.43
C THR A 742 2.32 -18.33 36.99
N THR A 743 2.76 -17.06 37.01
CA THR A 743 1.94 -15.88 37.32
C THR A 743 1.29 -15.28 36.09
#